data_AF-A0A5J6P1M3-F1
#
_entry.id   AF-A0A5J6P1M3-F1
#
_cell.length_a   1.000
_cell.length_b   1.000
_cell.length_c   1.000
_cell.angle_alpha   90.00
_cell.angle_beta   90.00
_cell.angle_gamma   90.00
#
_symmetry.space_group_name_H-M   'P 1'
#
loop_
_entity.id
_entity.type
_entity.pdbx_description
1 polymer ?
#
loop_
_entity_poly.entity_id
_entity_poly.type
_entity_poly.pdbx_seq_one_letter_code
_entity_poly.pdbx_strand_id
1 'polypeptide(L)'
;MKKLLKLSMLSTSVALGIMASGGATAQGACSVDFASVNNWGSGAQYKVTLTNTGAAKTSWELCWTYAGNDVINNLWDGVYTQSGKNVCVKNAPYNPNLAANGTASFGFLVNNPGAAPTSFTLNGAACGGSASSTPSTSSASSVPSSASSSSVNNAQAARWLLDTTNSTFHFVSVKKSTAGVETPENFTFSTLQGTVSASGQATLTIPLSSINTANATRDPRMQNLLFESAYLPSMHFTTQLDLAAIEAMGVGTTAIQSVTGNLTLHGIAKSVVFDALVVKNSSGSVSFSPKKPIVINSADFDLNAGIESLRSIAGLSTIGEKVPVYFKMFLSNSNPSNTPAITLATAPTAPVSLTGTVNATGAASLNWADTSATETGFLLRRKGADGRWVTAANTAANSVSYLDSLTTAGSYDYKVISYTDSIPAAATAPLTLVYSVNTTSSGSSTSATSSVASSAAFTGVAATGATIFTGSGGCNGCHKDNNGDGLFGDGAITFNVNAFTYQTMSKYAGKGYTGTSALDLSVFIKDNMLGHCTNNACQDVAAYLWSLRGQTIASSSSSVASSVSSSSVSSICVGDSCAPTYADRSLRILSKNEYINSVLDLTGVDLKTTLDAATLASIPADILVNGFTNNTRATITENSARAYEALATKIATASAAKSFAGVATCSGTVAACGDTFVADFAKRAFRRPLTTEEKTNYATFFSSSLGVTTTSDALKLALRAVLTSPQFLYRSEMGVKVADLRAGTVDTTANITINDVPAADRTSLPDTAYVLTPYEMASFLAFTYTGSTPDATLLAAADSKSLWTKAQIEAQITRLLGTTKARSHFGNFAVQWLDAEGLQYDARDPARYPTYTTDVQKAMLEEARAIYNDVILDGAAFSNLYTSSYTFANSALASFYGLSTSGLGTSVSKVTTTNRGGLIASGAFMARNAHFAKTAPILRAVRTRRSFLCHDVPNPPTGVALDQLRADQAAAFEALKTSQGGFATARQEYHFLTSVSPCTNCHLKMINPLGFGFEDFSPIGLPRTRDDNNLSVAFQDDDGTLYGVNSVDDGKSLTFAGTKDLGAKLVASTDGFAQLRACFIENNYRMAFGTGVNYFDRNLTGSDDKPIPLPAAQQQANSVEVAALIQQMAANSNSPKVMLQNLGSLKSVRYRKDF
;
A
#
# COMPACT_ATOMS: atom_id res chain seq x y z
N MET A 1 -4.64 15.74 -27.35
CA MET A 1 -3.73 14.65 -27.77
C MET A 1 -2.82 14.99 -28.96
N LYS A 2 -3.17 15.88 -29.92
CA LYS A 2 -2.31 16.21 -31.10
C LYS A 2 -0.94 16.89 -30.84
N LYS A 3 -0.48 17.06 -29.59
CA LYS A 3 0.78 17.80 -29.26
C LYS A 3 1.97 16.91 -28.86
N LEU A 4 1.80 15.60 -28.68
CA LEU A 4 2.84 14.71 -28.12
C LEU A 4 3.75 14.02 -29.15
N LEU A 5 3.51 14.17 -30.47
CA LEU A 5 4.29 13.51 -31.53
C LEU A 5 5.45 14.34 -32.14
N LYS A 6 5.73 15.56 -31.64
CA LYS A 6 6.59 16.53 -32.37
C LYS A 6 8.00 16.80 -31.80
N LEU A 7 8.52 15.98 -30.87
CA LEU A 7 9.77 16.29 -30.17
C LEU A 7 10.79 15.14 -30.14
N SER A 8 11.27 14.70 -31.32
CA SER A 8 12.42 13.78 -31.42
C SER A 8 13.18 13.85 -32.76
N MET A 9 13.59 15.05 -33.19
CA MET A 9 14.60 15.25 -34.25
C MET A 9 15.45 16.51 -33.98
N LEU A 10 16.61 16.60 -34.66
CA LEU A 10 17.78 17.50 -34.45
C LEU A 10 18.72 17.06 -33.30
N SER A 11 20.04 17.00 -33.48
CA SER A 11 20.89 17.10 -34.71
C SER A 11 22.32 16.58 -34.46
N THR A 12 23.04 16.18 -35.51
CA THR A 12 24.46 15.78 -35.51
C THR A 12 25.27 16.51 -36.59
N SER A 13 26.56 16.75 -36.33
CA SER A 13 27.75 16.93 -37.23
C SER A 13 28.80 17.77 -36.47
N VAL A 14 30.13 17.66 -36.62
CA VAL A 14 30.97 17.74 -37.84
C VAL A 14 32.38 17.12 -37.62
N ALA A 15 32.79 16.28 -38.58
CA ALA A 15 34.12 16.05 -39.20
C ALA A 15 35.42 15.66 -38.42
N LEU A 16 36.33 15.06 -39.20
CA LEU A 16 37.61 14.43 -38.81
C LEU A 16 38.76 15.02 -39.67
N GLY A 17 39.96 15.19 -39.10
CA GLY A 17 41.16 15.66 -39.82
C GLY A 17 42.45 15.06 -39.23
N ILE A 18 43.45 14.82 -40.09
CA ILE A 18 44.69 14.06 -39.80
C ILE A 18 45.91 14.97 -39.82
N MET A 19 46.90 14.77 -38.93
CA MET A 19 48.36 14.99 -39.12
C MET A 19 49.15 14.45 -37.90
N ALA A 20 50.47 14.28 -38.01
CA ALA A 20 51.21 13.22 -37.29
C ALA A 20 52.23 13.64 -36.19
N SER A 21 52.47 12.67 -35.29
CA SER A 21 53.71 12.35 -34.53
C SER A 21 54.50 13.43 -33.78
N GLY A 22 54.60 13.24 -32.46
CA GLY A 22 55.71 13.73 -31.62
C GLY A 22 55.84 12.85 -30.37
N GLY A 23 56.98 12.20 -30.18
CA GLY A 23 57.20 11.33 -29.03
C GLY A 23 57.55 12.12 -27.77
N ALA A 24 56.74 12.00 -26.73
CA ALA A 24 57.03 12.48 -25.39
C ALA A 24 56.87 11.32 -24.39
N THR A 25 57.73 11.26 -23.37
CA THR A 25 57.67 10.26 -22.31
C THR A 25 56.30 10.28 -21.63
N ALA A 26 55.61 9.15 -21.59
CA ALA A 26 54.23 9.06 -21.14
C ALA A 26 54.08 9.41 -19.65
N GLN A 27 53.60 10.62 -19.38
CA GLN A 27 52.97 10.96 -18.11
C GLN A 27 51.73 10.07 -17.97
N GLY A 28 51.57 9.37 -16.84
CA GLY A 28 50.44 8.47 -16.62
C GLY A 28 49.10 9.18 -16.86
N ALA A 29 48.10 8.49 -17.39
CA ALA A 29 46.83 9.09 -17.83
C ALA A 29 46.00 9.66 -16.66
N CYS A 30 46.36 9.28 -15.44
CA CYS A 30 45.67 9.59 -14.20
C CYS A 30 46.59 9.43 -12.99
N SER A 31 46.18 10.01 -11.87
CA SER A 31 46.59 9.62 -10.52
C SER A 31 45.34 9.21 -9.72
N VAL A 32 45.49 8.27 -8.79
CA VAL A 32 44.38 7.71 -8.01
C VAL A 32 44.78 7.63 -6.55
N ASP A 33 44.00 8.29 -5.69
CA ASP A 33 44.04 8.13 -4.24
C ASP A 33 42.90 7.16 -3.83
N PHE A 34 43.28 6.01 -3.27
CA PHE A 34 42.36 4.93 -2.88
C PHE A 34 42.46 4.76 -1.35
N ALA A 35 41.57 5.43 -0.62
CA ALA A 35 41.64 5.56 0.83
C ALA A 35 40.57 4.71 1.55
N SER A 36 41.00 3.92 2.54
CA SER A 36 40.08 3.30 3.50
C SER A 36 39.53 4.37 4.44
N VAL A 37 38.23 4.63 4.37
CA VAL A 37 37.53 5.65 5.18
C VAL A 37 37.11 5.09 6.54
N ASN A 38 36.68 3.83 6.57
CA ASN A 38 36.32 3.11 7.78
C ASN A 38 36.42 1.59 7.53
N ASN A 39 36.87 0.80 8.51
CA ASN A 39 37.00 -0.65 8.39
C ASN A 39 36.60 -1.31 9.72
N TRP A 40 35.69 -2.29 9.65
CA TRP A 40 35.14 -3.01 10.80
C TRP A 40 35.38 -4.53 10.70
N GLY A 41 36.43 -4.95 10.00
CA GLY A 41 36.90 -6.32 9.89
C GLY A 41 36.16 -7.13 8.81
N SER A 42 34.84 -7.29 8.94
CA SER A 42 34.02 -8.02 7.96
C SER A 42 33.62 -7.19 6.73
N GLY A 43 33.77 -5.87 6.82
CA GLY A 43 33.51 -4.91 5.74
C GLY A 43 34.33 -3.64 5.88
N ALA A 44 34.45 -2.89 4.80
CA ALA A 44 35.08 -1.57 4.81
C ALA A 44 34.41 -0.59 3.84
N GLN A 45 34.57 0.69 4.13
CA GLN A 45 34.22 1.82 3.27
C GLN A 45 35.50 2.37 2.63
N TYR A 46 35.50 2.47 1.30
CA TYR A 46 36.58 3.11 0.55
C TYR A 46 36.08 4.39 -0.14
N LYS A 47 36.97 5.38 -0.25
CA LYS A 47 36.84 6.54 -1.13
C LYS A 47 37.94 6.46 -2.17
N VAL A 48 37.57 6.69 -3.43
CA VAL A 48 38.51 6.81 -4.55
C VAL A 48 38.45 8.23 -5.10
N THR A 49 39.59 8.91 -5.14
CA THR A 49 39.76 10.21 -5.80
C THR A 49 40.59 9.99 -7.06
N LEU A 50 39.96 10.15 -8.22
CA LEU A 50 40.60 10.11 -9.54
C LEU A 50 41.02 11.53 -9.96
N THR A 51 42.27 11.72 -10.32
CA THR A 51 42.79 12.94 -10.95
C THR A 51 43.19 12.64 -12.39
N ASN A 52 42.63 13.37 -13.36
CA ASN A 52 43.02 13.23 -14.78
C ASN A 52 44.24 14.09 -15.08
N THR A 53 45.40 13.46 -15.28
CA THR A 53 46.67 14.13 -15.62
C THR A 53 46.89 14.26 -17.14
N GLY A 54 45.95 13.76 -17.96
CA GLY A 54 45.95 13.93 -19.41
C GLY A 54 44.96 15.00 -19.90
N ALA A 55 44.70 15.01 -21.21
CA ALA A 55 43.69 15.87 -21.82
C ALA A 55 42.29 15.65 -21.23
N ALA A 56 41.46 16.70 -21.26
CA ALA A 56 40.09 16.69 -20.75
C ALA A 56 39.24 15.57 -21.40
N LYS A 57 38.41 14.92 -20.60
CA LYS A 57 37.56 13.79 -21.02
C LYS A 57 36.09 14.16 -20.83
N THR A 58 35.25 13.78 -21.80
CA THR A 58 33.79 13.96 -21.76
C THR A 58 33.04 12.76 -21.16
N SER A 59 33.78 11.69 -20.82
CA SER A 59 33.34 10.59 -19.96
C SER A 59 34.57 9.93 -19.35
N TRP A 60 34.44 9.37 -18.15
CA TRP A 60 35.53 8.67 -17.47
C TRP A 60 35.06 7.33 -16.91
N GLU A 61 35.94 6.34 -16.98
CA GLU A 61 35.78 5.01 -16.43
C GLU A 61 37.10 4.56 -15.82
N LEU A 62 37.09 4.27 -14.52
CA LEU A 62 38.26 3.80 -13.77
C LEU A 62 38.11 2.32 -13.46
N CYS A 63 39.02 1.50 -13.96
CA CYS A 63 39.04 0.06 -13.71
C CYS A 63 40.25 -0.36 -12.87
N TRP A 64 40.07 -1.42 -12.07
CA TRP A 64 41.11 -2.11 -11.31
C TRP A 64 40.73 -3.58 -11.05
N THR A 65 41.66 -4.34 -10.48
CA THR A 65 41.45 -5.72 -10.04
C THR A 65 41.81 -5.84 -8.56
N TYR A 66 40.92 -6.41 -7.74
CA TYR A 66 41.23 -6.73 -6.35
C TYR A 66 42.19 -7.91 -6.23
N ALA A 67 43.05 -7.89 -5.20
CA ALA A 67 43.84 -9.06 -4.82
C ALA A 67 42.96 -10.09 -4.06
N GLY A 68 42.06 -9.61 -3.21
CA GLY A 68 41.14 -10.41 -2.39
C GLY A 68 39.90 -10.92 -3.15
N ASN A 69 38.86 -11.26 -2.39
CA ASN A 69 37.53 -11.63 -2.90
C ASN A 69 36.50 -10.53 -2.54
N ASP A 70 36.95 -9.29 -2.45
CA ASP A 70 36.17 -8.11 -2.12
C ASP A 70 34.96 -7.97 -3.05
N VAL A 71 33.76 -7.83 -2.49
CA VAL A 71 32.52 -7.60 -3.26
C VAL A 71 31.99 -6.21 -2.92
N ILE A 72 31.85 -5.35 -3.93
CA ILE A 72 31.19 -4.05 -3.78
C ILE A 72 29.68 -4.29 -3.58
N ASN A 73 29.15 -3.82 -2.45
CA ASN A 73 27.72 -3.93 -2.15
C ASN A 73 26.94 -2.71 -2.66
N ASN A 74 27.53 -1.53 -2.53
CA ASN A 74 26.91 -0.25 -2.84
C ASN A 74 28.01 0.77 -3.17
N LEU A 75 27.78 1.59 -4.20
CA LEU A 75 28.71 2.61 -4.68
C LEU A 75 27.93 3.88 -5.05
N TRP A 76 28.48 5.04 -4.69
CA TRP A 76 27.91 6.37 -4.97
C TRP A 76 28.89 7.23 -5.79
N ASP A 77 28.37 8.27 -6.46
CA ASP A 77 29.07 9.16 -7.40
C ASP A 77 29.71 8.50 -8.64
N GLY A 78 29.36 7.24 -8.90
CA GLY A 78 29.65 6.51 -10.14
C GLY A 78 28.63 5.39 -10.40
N VAL A 79 28.76 4.71 -11.53
CA VAL A 79 28.04 3.48 -11.87
C VAL A 79 29.07 2.39 -12.11
N TYR A 80 28.98 1.27 -11.41
CA TYR A 80 30.00 0.23 -11.48
C TYR A 80 29.50 -1.05 -12.12
N THR A 81 30.46 -1.79 -12.67
CA THR A 81 30.33 -3.21 -12.97
C THR A 81 31.43 -3.95 -12.22
N GLN A 82 31.09 -5.12 -11.67
CA GLN A 82 32.07 -6.02 -11.06
C GLN A 82 31.85 -7.42 -11.63
N SER A 83 32.93 -8.07 -12.07
CA SER A 83 32.94 -9.46 -12.52
C SER A 83 34.11 -10.19 -11.89
N GLY A 84 33.82 -11.06 -10.92
CA GLY A 84 34.82 -11.63 -10.03
C GLY A 84 35.62 -10.53 -9.32
N LYS A 85 36.94 -10.52 -9.52
CA LYS A 85 37.86 -9.55 -8.92
C LYS A 85 38.00 -8.24 -9.70
N ASN A 86 37.48 -8.17 -10.93
CA ASN A 86 37.63 -7.00 -11.80
C ASN A 86 36.47 -6.02 -11.56
N VAL A 87 36.80 -4.75 -11.35
CA VAL A 87 35.84 -3.66 -11.17
C VAL A 87 36.11 -2.58 -12.22
N CYS A 88 35.06 -2.04 -12.82
CA CYS A 88 35.09 -0.81 -13.60
C CYS A 88 34.01 0.14 -13.09
N VAL A 89 34.40 1.36 -12.70
CA VAL A 89 33.49 2.43 -12.24
C VAL A 89 33.48 3.55 -13.26
N LYS A 90 32.34 3.73 -13.92
CA LYS A 90 32.07 4.82 -14.84
C LYS A 90 31.47 6.02 -14.13
N ASN A 91 31.67 7.19 -14.70
CA ASN A 91 31.01 8.42 -14.30
C ASN A 91 29.49 8.23 -14.12
N ALA A 92 28.93 8.87 -13.10
CA ALA A 92 27.49 9.06 -13.00
C ALA A 92 27.01 10.04 -14.10
N PRO A 93 25.70 10.08 -14.42
CA PRO A 93 25.19 10.96 -15.49
C PRO A 93 25.44 12.46 -15.27
N TYR A 94 25.71 12.88 -14.04
CA TYR A 94 25.94 14.29 -13.66
C TYR A 94 27.42 14.69 -13.50
N ASN A 95 28.37 13.75 -13.52
CA ASN A 95 29.81 14.04 -13.49
C ASN A 95 30.62 13.49 -14.70
N PRO A 96 30.09 13.51 -15.95
CA PRO A 96 30.77 12.91 -17.10
C PRO A 96 32.06 13.63 -17.50
N ASN A 97 32.09 14.96 -17.36
CA ASN A 97 33.22 15.77 -17.79
C ASN A 97 34.31 15.78 -16.71
N LEU A 98 35.51 15.31 -17.07
CA LEU A 98 36.70 15.32 -16.23
C LEU A 98 37.80 16.13 -16.94
N ALA A 99 37.94 17.39 -16.55
CA ALA A 99 38.90 18.33 -17.15
C ALA A 99 40.36 17.85 -17.03
N ALA A 100 41.28 18.47 -17.78
CA ALA A 100 42.71 18.28 -17.55
C ALA A 100 43.07 18.83 -16.16
N ASN A 101 43.81 18.04 -15.37
CA ASN A 101 44.03 18.22 -13.92
C ASN A 101 42.75 18.27 -13.06
N GLY A 102 41.58 17.96 -13.63
CA GLY A 102 40.33 17.84 -12.91
C GLY A 102 40.27 16.57 -12.08
N THR A 103 39.46 16.59 -11.01
CA THR A 103 39.23 15.43 -10.15
C THR A 103 37.78 14.95 -10.17
N ALA A 104 37.61 13.64 -10.03
CA ALA A 104 36.34 13.00 -9.69
C ALA A 104 36.53 12.20 -8.40
N SER A 105 35.52 12.16 -7.54
CA SER A 105 35.52 11.31 -6.35
C SER A 105 34.30 10.42 -6.37
N PHE A 106 34.47 9.17 -5.95
CA PHE A 106 33.40 8.23 -5.68
C PHE A 106 33.75 7.38 -4.46
N GLY A 107 32.77 6.66 -3.90
CA GLY A 107 33.00 5.83 -2.74
C GLY A 107 32.05 4.64 -2.70
N PHE A 108 32.44 3.61 -1.95
CA PHE A 108 31.70 2.36 -1.90
C PHE A 108 31.96 1.56 -0.63
N LEU A 109 31.10 0.58 -0.39
CA LEU A 109 31.23 -0.41 0.69
C LEU A 109 31.60 -1.78 0.09
N VAL A 110 32.55 -2.48 0.70
CA VAL A 110 32.87 -3.88 0.39
C VAL A 110 32.62 -4.83 1.55
N ASN A 111 32.26 -6.06 1.24
CA ASN A 111 32.38 -7.20 2.16
C ASN A 111 33.76 -7.86 1.99
N ASN A 112 34.32 -8.38 3.09
CA ASN A 112 35.61 -9.07 3.16
C ASN A 112 36.79 -8.23 2.60
N PRO A 113 37.10 -7.08 3.22
CA PRO A 113 38.11 -6.14 2.70
C PRO A 113 39.51 -6.75 2.66
N GLY A 114 40.06 -6.87 1.46
CA GLY A 114 41.41 -7.32 1.17
C GLY A 114 42.43 -6.18 1.10
N ALA A 115 43.60 -6.48 0.52
CA ALA A 115 44.61 -5.47 0.25
C ALA A 115 44.15 -4.50 -0.85
N ALA A 116 44.39 -3.20 -0.64
CA ALA A 116 44.02 -2.16 -1.59
C ALA A 116 44.70 -2.35 -2.97
N PRO A 117 44.00 -2.14 -4.09
CA PRO A 117 44.56 -2.26 -5.43
C PRO A 117 45.61 -1.17 -5.69
N THR A 118 46.72 -1.57 -6.32
CA THR A 118 47.87 -0.69 -6.63
C THR A 118 47.98 -0.31 -8.10
N SER A 119 47.06 -0.79 -8.95
CA SER A 119 47.08 -0.59 -10.40
C SER A 119 45.69 -0.24 -10.91
N PHE A 120 45.60 0.82 -11.71
CA PHE A 120 44.35 1.38 -12.23
C PHE A 120 44.49 1.79 -13.69
N THR A 121 43.39 1.74 -14.44
CA THR A 121 43.29 2.29 -15.80
C THR A 121 42.12 3.24 -15.95
N LEU A 122 42.35 4.44 -16.50
CA LEU A 122 41.33 5.41 -16.88
C LEU A 122 41.06 5.32 -18.39
N ASN A 123 39.83 4.95 -18.77
CA ASN A 123 39.41 4.70 -20.15
C ASN A 123 40.39 3.76 -20.89
N GLY A 124 40.90 2.74 -20.20
CA GLY A 124 41.88 1.77 -20.72
C GLY A 124 43.35 2.19 -20.67
N ALA A 125 43.69 3.42 -20.27
CA ALA A 125 45.08 3.88 -20.14
C ALA A 125 45.55 3.89 -18.68
N ALA A 126 46.78 3.45 -18.40
CA ALA A 126 47.29 3.27 -17.03
C ALA A 126 47.53 4.58 -16.26
N CYS A 127 47.26 4.56 -14.95
CA CYS A 127 47.57 5.65 -14.00
C CYS A 127 48.99 5.54 -13.41
N GLY A 128 49.67 6.67 -13.12
CA GLY A 128 50.94 6.66 -12.36
C GLY A 128 51.84 7.91 -12.47
N GLY A 129 52.24 8.48 -11.32
CA GLY A 129 53.24 9.56 -11.15
C GLY A 129 53.11 10.32 -9.82
N SER A 130 54.08 10.16 -8.89
CA SER A 130 54.14 10.66 -7.49
C SER A 130 54.42 12.18 -7.32
N ALA A 131 54.23 12.92 -6.19
CA ALA A 131 53.49 12.78 -4.90
C ALA A 131 53.60 14.09 -4.02
N SER A 132 52.79 14.20 -2.92
CA SER A 132 52.95 15.07 -1.69
C SER A 132 52.90 16.63 -1.76
N SER A 133 52.57 17.45 -0.72
CA SER A 133 51.84 17.27 0.58
C SER A 133 51.59 18.60 1.39
N THR A 134 50.57 18.59 2.28
CA THR A 134 50.38 19.33 3.59
C THR A 134 49.91 20.83 3.72
N PRO A 135 49.20 21.22 4.84
CA PRO A 135 48.43 22.49 5.01
C PRO A 135 48.74 23.35 6.28
N SER A 136 48.02 24.47 6.56
CA SER A 136 47.81 25.09 7.91
C SER A 136 46.76 26.25 8.00
N THR A 137 45.91 26.22 9.06
CA THR A 137 45.28 27.30 9.94
C THR A 137 44.78 28.66 9.37
N SER A 138 43.88 29.48 9.96
CA SER A 138 43.33 29.74 11.33
C SER A 138 42.02 30.62 11.20
N SER A 139 40.88 30.46 11.91
CA SER A 139 40.48 30.74 13.32
C SER A 139 39.90 32.16 13.67
N ALA A 140 38.74 32.15 14.38
CA ALA A 140 38.22 33.14 15.37
C ALA A 140 37.17 34.23 14.99
N SER A 141 36.35 34.62 15.99
CA SER A 141 35.00 35.25 15.91
C SER A 141 34.91 36.70 16.42
N SER A 142 33.79 37.40 16.13
CA SER A 142 33.14 38.38 17.04
C SER A 142 31.66 38.69 16.68
N VAL A 143 30.91 39.27 17.63
CA VAL A 143 29.42 39.34 17.82
C VAL A 143 29.14 40.51 18.81
N PRO A 144 27.98 41.26 18.93
CA PRO A 144 26.57 41.04 18.50
C PRO A 144 25.77 42.26 17.89
N SER A 145 24.46 42.07 17.61
CA SER A 145 23.28 42.98 17.79
C SER A 145 23.20 44.39 17.14
N SER A 146 22.03 45.00 16.85
CA SER A 146 20.61 44.58 16.77
C SER A 146 19.76 45.74 16.21
N ALA A 147 18.72 45.49 15.38
CA ALA A 147 17.63 46.45 15.17
C ALA A 147 16.35 45.76 14.64
N SER A 148 15.21 46.07 15.25
CA SER A 148 13.88 45.55 14.89
C SER A 148 12.97 46.67 14.39
N SER A 149 12.19 46.42 13.34
CA SER A 149 10.84 46.99 13.21
C SER A 149 9.98 46.22 12.20
N SER A 150 8.68 46.23 12.46
CA SER A 150 7.63 45.42 11.84
C SER A 150 7.07 46.02 10.54
N SER A 151 6.64 45.18 9.59
CA SER A 151 5.39 45.42 8.84
C SER A 151 4.90 44.18 8.07
N VAL A 152 3.56 43.98 8.11
CA VAL A 152 2.69 43.14 7.25
C VAL A 152 3.25 41.86 6.59
N ASN A 153 2.71 40.71 7.00
CA ASN A 153 2.84 39.42 6.30
C ASN A 153 2.08 39.40 4.97
N ASN A 154 2.69 39.94 3.91
CA ASN A 154 2.41 39.50 2.56
C ASN A 154 3.16 38.18 2.33
N ALA A 155 2.45 37.11 1.96
CA ALA A 155 3.06 35.80 1.71
C ALA A 155 4.00 35.88 0.50
N GLN A 156 5.31 35.98 0.75
CA GLN A 156 6.31 36.10 -0.33
C GLN A 156 6.46 34.77 -1.07
N ALA A 157 6.51 34.84 -2.39
CA ALA A 157 6.78 33.68 -3.23
C ALA A 157 8.14 33.05 -2.89
N ALA A 158 8.21 31.72 -2.92
CA ALA A 158 9.47 31.01 -2.75
C ALA A 158 10.43 31.37 -3.89
N ARG A 159 11.68 31.72 -3.55
CA ARG A 159 12.77 31.97 -4.51
C ARG A 159 13.36 30.68 -5.05
N TRP A 160 13.30 29.60 -4.27
CA TRP A 160 13.62 28.26 -4.72
C TRP A 160 12.57 27.26 -4.22
N LEU A 161 12.19 26.31 -5.07
CA LEU A 161 11.32 25.17 -4.75
C LEU A 161 12.14 23.89 -4.72
N LEU A 162 11.77 22.95 -3.85
CA LEU A 162 12.30 21.59 -3.87
C LEU A 162 11.77 20.85 -5.10
N ASP A 163 12.69 20.37 -5.94
CA ASP A 163 12.38 19.40 -6.99
C ASP A 163 12.21 18.03 -6.34
N THR A 164 10.97 17.68 -6.02
CA THR A 164 10.59 16.42 -5.37
C THR A 164 10.80 15.19 -6.25
N THR A 165 11.02 15.35 -7.56
CA THR A 165 11.26 14.24 -8.49
C THR A 165 12.72 13.81 -8.45
N ASN A 166 13.63 14.79 -8.41
CA ASN A 166 15.08 14.54 -8.36
C ASN A 166 15.64 14.46 -6.94
N SER A 167 14.89 14.87 -5.92
CA SER A 167 15.32 14.85 -4.52
C SER A 167 15.11 13.49 -3.84
N THR A 168 16.07 13.07 -3.01
CA THR A 168 16.01 11.83 -2.23
C THR A 168 16.31 12.09 -0.76
N PHE A 169 15.61 11.39 0.14
CA PHE A 169 15.84 11.43 1.58
C PHE A 169 15.84 10.01 2.14
N HIS A 170 16.90 9.64 2.85
CA HIS A 170 17.08 8.29 3.38
C HIS A 170 17.60 8.30 4.80
N PHE A 171 17.20 7.28 5.56
CA PHE A 171 17.76 7.01 6.88
C PHE A 171 17.92 5.50 7.10
N VAL A 172 18.94 5.13 7.89
CA VAL A 172 19.28 3.73 8.13
C VAL A 172 18.99 3.35 9.58
N SER A 173 18.29 2.24 9.77
CA SER A 173 18.21 1.56 11.06
C SER A 173 19.08 0.30 11.01
N VAL A 174 19.68 -0.09 12.14
CA VAL A 174 20.38 -1.37 12.27
C VAL A 174 19.63 -2.20 13.30
N LYS A 175 19.05 -3.33 12.87
CA LYS A 175 18.45 -4.31 13.80
C LYS A 175 19.44 -5.42 14.11
N LYS A 176 19.33 -5.99 15.30
CA LYS A 176 20.05 -7.19 15.72
C LYS A 176 19.05 -8.30 15.99
N SER A 177 19.21 -9.44 15.32
CA SER A 177 18.37 -10.62 15.56
C SER A 177 18.72 -11.26 16.91
N THR A 178 17.86 -12.15 17.40
CA THR A 178 18.12 -12.95 18.62
C THR A 178 19.35 -13.86 18.45
N ALA A 179 19.71 -14.20 17.21
CA ALA A 179 20.95 -14.91 16.86
C ALA A 179 22.20 -14.01 16.78
N GLY A 180 22.08 -12.73 17.14
CA GLY A 180 23.20 -11.77 17.19
C GLY A 180 23.60 -11.16 15.83
N VAL A 181 22.88 -11.47 14.75
CA VAL A 181 23.18 -10.93 13.41
C VAL A 181 22.68 -9.49 13.30
N GLU A 182 23.58 -8.57 12.97
CA GLU A 182 23.25 -7.17 12.71
C GLU A 182 22.87 -6.98 11.23
N THR A 183 21.80 -6.23 10.97
CA THR A 183 21.24 -6.02 9.63
C THR A 183 20.89 -4.54 9.48
N PRO A 184 21.63 -3.76 8.65
CA PRO A 184 21.22 -2.43 8.26
C PRO A 184 20.04 -2.49 7.29
N GLU A 185 19.06 -1.62 7.48
CA GLU A 185 17.90 -1.45 6.61
C GLU A 185 17.75 0.04 6.26
N ASN A 186 17.52 0.32 4.96
CA ASN A 186 17.38 1.68 4.45
C ASN A 186 15.90 2.04 4.28
N PHE A 187 15.49 3.17 4.84
CA PHE A 187 14.12 3.67 4.82
C PHE A 187 14.05 5.04 4.13
N THR A 188 12.84 5.41 3.68
CA THR A 188 12.58 6.67 2.98
C THR A 188 11.23 7.24 3.39
N PHE A 189 10.98 8.50 3.07
CA PHE A 189 9.63 9.06 3.01
C PHE A 189 9.21 9.17 1.54
N SER A 190 7.96 8.89 1.21
CA SER A 190 7.42 9.00 -0.16
C SER A 190 7.01 10.43 -0.53
N THR A 191 6.86 11.32 0.46
CA THR A 191 6.49 12.72 0.27
C THR A 191 7.53 13.64 0.91
N LEU A 192 8.06 14.57 0.12
CA LEU A 192 8.95 15.64 0.56
C LEU A 192 8.36 16.97 0.12
N GLN A 193 8.46 18.01 0.96
CA GLN A 193 8.04 19.37 0.62
C GLN A 193 9.14 20.33 1.05
N GLY A 194 9.53 21.28 0.20
CA GLY A 194 10.56 22.24 0.60
C GLY A 194 10.59 23.51 -0.24
N THR A 195 10.99 24.60 0.39
CA THR A 195 11.08 25.93 -0.22
C THR A 195 12.22 26.72 0.40
N VAL A 196 12.77 27.68 -0.35
CA VAL A 196 13.64 28.73 0.17
C VAL A 196 13.03 30.10 -0.14
N SER A 197 12.92 30.95 0.88
CA SER A 197 12.41 32.32 0.76
C SER A 197 13.35 33.23 -0.05
N ALA A 198 12.88 34.43 -0.41
CA ALA A 198 13.73 35.46 -0.99
C ALA A 198 14.93 35.86 -0.11
N SER A 199 14.77 35.77 1.22
CA SER A 199 15.81 36.03 2.23
C SER A 199 16.76 34.85 2.49
N GLY A 200 16.55 33.69 1.87
CA GLY A 200 17.40 32.50 2.07
C GLY A 200 16.98 31.58 3.22
N GLN A 201 15.85 31.84 3.88
CA GLN A 201 15.27 30.91 4.85
C GLN A 201 14.77 29.66 4.09
N ALA A 202 15.45 28.54 4.29
CA ALA A 202 15.07 27.24 3.77
C ALA A 202 14.24 26.47 4.81
N THR A 203 13.14 25.86 4.34
CA THR A 203 12.26 24.98 5.11
C THR A 203 12.06 23.68 4.34
N LEU A 204 12.33 22.54 4.98
CA LEU A 204 11.97 21.20 4.54
C LEU A 204 10.90 20.67 5.50
N THR A 205 9.80 20.16 4.96
CA THR A 205 8.69 19.53 5.69
C THR A 205 8.48 18.12 5.14
N ILE A 206 8.48 17.12 6.02
CA ILE A 206 8.28 15.71 5.69
C ILE A 206 7.06 15.21 6.47
N PRO A 207 5.94 14.86 5.79
CA PRO A 207 4.80 14.20 6.44
C PRO A 207 5.21 12.83 6.97
N LEU A 208 5.13 12.61 8.28
CA LEU A 208 5.60 11.38 8.91
C LEU A 208 4.73 10.16 8.57
N SER A 209 3.48 10.38 8.16
CA SER A 209 2.61 9.37 7.56
C SER A 209 3.10 8.83 6.20
N SER A 210 4.02 9.54 5.54
CA SER A 210 4.60 9.10 4.25
C SER A 210 5.81 8.15 4.40
N ILE A 211 6.07 7.64 5.62
CA ILE A 211 7.11 6.64 5.87
C ILE A 211 6.92 5.40 4.96
N ASN A 212 8.00 5.00 4.30
CA ASN A 212 8.05 3.80 3.48
C ASN A 212 9.29 2.98 3.86
N THR A 213 9.07 1.82 4.46
CA THR A 213 10.09 0.83 4.80
C THR A 213 10.02 -0.43 3.93
N ALA A 214 9.29 -0.38 2.81
CA ALA A 214 8.90 -1.51 1.97
C ALA A 214 8.22 -2.66 2.74
N ASN A 215 7.56 -2.36 3.87
CA ASN A 215 6.87 -3.34 4.70
C ASN A 215 5.60 -2.73 5.29
N ALA A 216 4.46 -3.10 4.72
CA ALA A 216 3.14 -2.57 5.06
C ALA A 216 2.68 -2.82 6.52
N THR A 217 3.34 -3.72 7.26
CA THR A 217 3.08 -3.93 8.70
C THR A 217 3.99 -3.07 9.59
N ARG A 218 5.17 -2.69 9.10
CA ARG A 218 6.12 -1.84 9.82
C ARG A 218 5.77 -0.36 9.70
N ASP A 219 5.27 0.08 8.54
CA ASP A 219 4.98 1.50 8.31
C ASP A 219 3.93 2.06 9.31
N PRO A 220 2.76 1.41 9.55
CA PRO A 220 1.81 1.86 10.58
C PRO A 220 2.36 1.78 12.01
N ARG A 221 3.24 0.81 12.30
CA ARG A 221 3.90 0.69 13.61
C ARG A 221 4.86 1.85 13.86
N MET A 222 5.61 2.29 12.84
CA MET A 222 6.47 3.47 12.96
C MET A 222 5.65 4.77 13.06
N GLN A 223 4.54 4.89 12.34
CA GLN A 223 3.61 6.02 12.47
C GLN A 223 3.05 6.14 13.90
N ASN A 224 2.58 5.04 14.48
CA ASN A 224 1.88 5.05 15.76
C ASN A 224 2.82 5.01 16.99
N LEU A 225 3.84 4.15 16.97
CA LEU A 225 4.67 3.83 18.15
C LEU A 225 5.99 4.59 18.21
N LEU A 226 6.44 5.17 17.09
CA LEU A 226 7.71 5.90 17.02
C LEU A 226 7.47 7.38 16.72
N PHE A 227 6.75 7.71 15.66
CA PHE A 227 6.57 9.10 15.22
C PHE A 227 5.38 9.81 15.87
N GLU A 228 4.42 9.06 16.41
CA GLU A 228 3.17 9.58 16.99
C GLU A 228 2.40 10.48 16.01
N SER A 229 2.40 10.10 14.72
CA SER A 229 2.06 11.00 13.60
C SER A 229 0.59 11.41 13.50
N ALA A 230 -0.28 10.87 14.37
CA ALA A 230 -1.67 11.32 14.49
C ALA A 230 -1.79 12.74 15.06
N TYR A 231 -0.81 13.17 15.85
CA TYR A 231 -0.78 14.51 16.47
C TYR A 231 0.57 15.24 16.31
N LEU A 232 1.61 14.54 15.86
CA LEU A 232 2.86 15.12 15.36
C LEU A 232 3.04 14.76 13.87
N PRO A 233 2.15 15.24 12.97
CA PRO A 233 2.06 14.75 11.59
C PRO A 233 3.29 15.05 10.72
N SER A 234 4.18 15.96 11.12
CA SER A 234 5.32 16.39 10.30
C SER A 234 6.64 16.48 11.06
N MET A 235 7.72 16.14 10.36
CA MET A 235 9.09 16.53 10.70
C MET A 235 9.41 17.82 9.92
N HIS A 236 10.11 18.75 10.55
CA HIS A 236 10.57 19.98 9.90
C HIS A 236 12.08 20.16 10.08
N PHE A 237 12.75 20.66 9.04
CA PHE A 237 14.12 21.15 9.14
C PHE A 237 14.19 22.56 8.56
N THR A 238 14.67 23.53 9.35
CA THR A 238 14.86 24.92 8.92
C THR A 238 16.31 25.34 9.01
N THR A 239 16.79 26.09 8.02
CA THR A 239 18.14 26.66 8.01
C THR A 239 18.16 27.97 7.23
N GLN A 240 19.18 28.81 7.49
CA GLN A 240 19.47 29.98 6.67
C GLN A 240 20.54 29.60 5.64
N LEU A 241 20.25 29.81 4.36
CA LEU A 241 21.21 29.61 3.26
C LEU A 241 21.84 30.94 2.85
N ASP A 242 23.14 30.91 2.57
CA ASP A 242 23.84 32.02 1.91
C ASP A 242 23.58 31.97 0.40
N LEU A 243 22.48 32.61 -0.02
CA LEU A 243 22.11 32.69 -1.43
C LEU A 243 23.12 33.48 -2.26
N ALA A 244 23.84 34.44 -1.69
CA ALA A 244 24.83 35.23 -2.43
C ALA A 244 26.04 34.35 -2.80
N ALA A 245 26.53 33.52 -1.87
CA ALA A 245 27.56 32.52 -2.15
C ALA A 245 27.09 31.51 -3.21
N ILE A 246 25.86 31.01 -3.11
CA ILE A 246 25.26 30.05 -4.06
C ILE A 246 25.06 30.66 -5.46
N GLU A 247 24.84 31.98 -5.56
CA GLU A 247 24.69 32.70 -6.83
C GLU A 247 26.03 33.12 -7.45
N ALA A 248 27.06 33.34 -6.63
CA ALA A 248 28.44 33.55 -7.09
C ALA A 248 29.11 32.26 -7.62
N MET A 249 28.58 31.06 -7.30
CA MET A 249 29.07 29.80 -7.86
C MET A 249 28.86 29.72 -9.38
N GLY A 250 29.94 29.46 -10.12
CA GLY A 250 29.86 29.09 -11.53
C GLY A 250 29.10 27.78 -11.75
N VAL A 251 28.39 27.67 -12.88
CA VAL A 251 27.69 26.42 -13.24
C VAL A 251 28.70 25.28 -13.41
N GLY A 252 28.37 24.12 -12.84
CA GLY A 252 29.23 22.94 -12.78
C GLY A 252 30.23 22.93 -11.62
N THR A 253 30.36 24.01 -10.83
CA THR A 253 31.25 24.02 -9.66
C THR A 253 30.60 23.44 -8.42
N THR A 254 31.46 23.02 -7.48
CA THR A 254 31.08 22.52 -6.16
C THR A 254 31.64 23.41 -5.06
N ALA A 255 30.89 23.55 -3.98
CA ALA A 255 31.32 24.23 -2.76
C ALA A 255 30.97 23.36 -1.54
N ILE A 256 31.64 23.60 -0.42
CA ILE A 256 31.27 23.01 0.87
C ILE A 256 30.75 24.15 1.74
N GLN A 257 29.52 24.02 2.22
CA GLN A 257 28.88 24.97 3.11
C GLN A 257 28.57 24.26 4.43
N SER A 258 29.02 24.82 5.56
CA SER A 258 28.58 24.32 6.86
C SER A 258 27.14 24.79 7.10
N VAL A 259 26.22 23.85 7.23
CA VAL A 259 24.79 24.10 7.41
C VAL A 259 24.47 23.86 8.88
N THR A 260 23.98 24.90 9.55
CA THR A 260 23.41 24.84 10.89
C THR A 260 21.92 25.10 10.77
N GLY A 261 21.10 24.10 11.10
CA GLY A 261 19.64 24.21 11.06
C GLY A 261 18.97 23.61 12.28
N ASN A 262 17.68 23.87 12.44
CA ASN A 262 16.87 23.31 13.51
C ASN A 262 16.04 22.14 12.96
N LEU A 263 16.24 20.94 13.50
CA LEU A 263 15.42 19.76 13.25
C LEU A 263 14.34 19.69 14.32
N THR A 264 13.08 19.78 13.91
CA THR A 264 11.90 19.53 14.74
C THR A 264 11.36 18.14 14.41
N LEU A 265 11.35 17.26 15.41
CA LEU A 265 10.89 15.89 15.31
C LEU A 265 10.32 15.43 16.66
N HIS A 266 9.19 14.72 16.64
CA HIS A 266 8.60 14.10 17.83
C HIS A 266 8.38 15.09 19.00
N GLY A 267 7.97 16.32 18.68
CA GLY A 267 7.71 17.37 19.67
C GLY A 267 8.97 17.92 20.35
N ILE A 268 10.15 17.72 19.75
CA ILE A 268 11.41 18.30 20.22
C ILE A 268 12.14 18.98 19.04
N ALA A 269 12.66 20.18 19.30
CA ALA A 269 13.49 20.94 18.37
C ALA A 269 14.96 20.91 18.82
N LYS A 270 15.89 20.58 17.90
CA LYS A 270 17.34 20.49 18.15
C LYS A 270 18.13 21.09 16.99
N SER A 271 19.18 21.83 17.32
CA SER A 271 20.16 22.27 16.32
C SER A 271 20.97 21.07 15.79
N VAL A 272 21.08 20.97 14.48
CA VAL A 272 21.86 19.97 13.75
C VAL A 272 22.85 20.71 12.84
N VAL A 273 24.13 20.34 12.92
CA VAL A 273 25.22 20.94 12.15
C VAL A 273 25.87 19.89 11.26
N PHE A 274 26.03 20.19 9.98
CA PHE A 274 26.73 19.31 9.03
C PHE A 274 27.34 20.09 7.87
N ASP A 275 28.43 19.57 7.31
CA ASP A 275 28.97 20.05 6.04
C ASP A 275 28.07 19.56 4.90
N ALA A 276 27.46 20.47 4.15
CA ALA A 276 26.79 20.19 2.88
C ALA A 276 27.76 20.36 1.70
N LEU A 277 27.82 19.37 0.83
CA LEU A 277 28.31 19.53 -0.54
C LEU A 277 27.21 20.20 -1.36
N VAL A 278 27.51 21.38 -1.88
CA VAL A 278 26.65 22.20 -2.73
C VAL A 278 27.16 22.10 -4.17
N VAL A 279 26.28 21.84 -5.13
CA VAL A 279 26.62 21.74 -6.56
C VAL A 279 25.71 22.64 -7.38
N LYS A 280 26.29 23.56 -8.15
CA LYS A 280 25.53 24.46 -9.04
C LYS A 280 25.25 23.76 -10.37
N ASN A 281 24.12 23.08 -10.50
CA ASN A 281 23.79 22.27 -11.68
C ASN A 281 23.51 23.13 -12.92
N SER A 282 22.87 24.29 -12.73
CA SER A 282 22.60 25.29 -13.78
C SER A 282 22.44 26.68 -13.15
N SER A 283 22.19 27.71 -13.97
CA SER A 283 21.84 29.05 -13.45
C SER A 283 20.60 29.02 -12.54
N GLY A 284 19.67 28.11 -12.81
CA GLY A 284 18.41 27.94 -12.06
C GLY A 284 18.28 26.66 -11.24
N SER A 285 19.35 25.87 -11.08
CA SER A 285 19.34 24.65 -10.26
C SER A 285 20.60 24.51 -9.42
N VAL A 286 20.40 24.16 -8.15
CA VAL A 286 21.46 23.80 -7.19
C VAL A 286 21.07 22.50 -6.49
N SER A 287 22.04 21.68 -6.08
CA SER A 287 21.79 20.52 -5.22
C SER A 287 22.63 20.53 -3.95
N PHE A 288 22.06 19.99 -2.88
CA PHE A 288 22.65 19.87 -1.55
C PHE A 288 22.67 18.41 -1.14
N SER A 289 23.79 17.95 -0.59
CA SER A 289 23.91 16.62 0.04
C SER A 289 24.88 16.69 1.21
N PRO A 290 24.68 15.94 2.31
CA PRO A 290 25.59 16.00 3.44
C PRO A 290 26.88 15.23 3.09
N LYS A 291 28.03 15.86 3.32
CA LYS A 291 29.38 15.35 3.01
C LYS A 291 29.73 14.06 3.77
N LYS A 292 29.02 13.78 4.85
CA LYS A 292 29.00 12.53 5.63
C LYS A 292 27.56 12.32 6.13
N PRO A 293 27.09 11.08 6.37
CA PRO A 293 25.78 10.85 6.98
C PRO A 293 25.62 11.61 8.29
N ILE A 294 24.47 12.28 8.44
CA ILE A 294 24.09 13.01 9.66
C ILE A 294 23.60 11.97 10.65
N VAL A 295 24.28 11.78 11.77
CA VAL A 295 23.84 10.82 12.80
C VAL A 295 22.84 11.49 13.73
N ILE A 296 21.59 11.06 13.67
CA ILE A 296 20.53 11.45 14.61
C ILE A 296 20.48 10.41 15.73
N ASN A 297 20.43 10.85 16.97
CA ASN A 297 20.27 9.97 18.13
C ASN A 297 18.81 10.03 18.61
N SER A 298 18.12 8.90 18.71
CA SER A 298 16.71 8.85 19.11
C SER A 298 16.46 9.44 20.50
N ALA A 299 17.42 9.31 21.42
CA ALA A 299 17.30 9.87 22.77
C ALA A 299 17.26 11.40 22.80
N ASP A 300 17.81 12.10 21.79
CA ASP A 300 17.77 13.57 21.71
C ASP A 300 16.36 14.09 21.37
N PHE A 301 15.48 13.22 20.89
CA PHE A 301 14.10 13.52 20.46
C PHE A 301 13.05 12.67 21.20
N ASP A 302 13.38 12.09 22.36
CA ASP A 302 12.51 11.17 23.13
C ASP A 302 11.99 9.94 22.32
N LEU A 303 12.61 9.61 21.19
CA LEU A 303 12.18 8.52 20.29
C LEU A 303 12.60 7.12 20.75
N ASN A 304 13.48 7.01 21.74
CA ASN A 304 14.09 5.74 22.12
C ASN A 304 13.11 4.74 22.76
N ALA A 305 12.06 5.20 23.43
CA ALA A 305 10.99 4.31 23.91
C ALA A 305 10.15 3.75 22.76
N GLY A 306 9.97 4.51 21.67
CA GLY A 306 9.34 4.02 20.45
C GLY A 306 10.19 2.98 19.73
N ILE A 307 11.51 3.18 19.68
CA ILE A 307 12.46 2.18 19.18
C ILE A 307 12.41 0.89 20.02
N GLU A 308 12.36 1.00 21.35
CA GLU A 308 12.20 -0.15 22.27
C GLU A 308 10.89 -0.90 22.01
N SER A 309 9.79 -0.17 21.81
CA SER A 309 8.47 -0.75 21.49
C SER A 309 8.50 -1.52 20.17
N LEU A 310 9.12 -0.94 19.13
CA LEU A 310 9.34 -1.62 17.84
C LEU A 310 10.25 -2.85 17.97
N ARG A 311 11.33 -2.78 18.76
CA ARG A 311 12.24 -3.90 19.05
C ARG A 311 11.48 -5.06 19.68
N SER A 312 10.68 -4.77 20.71
CA SER A 312 9.89 -5.75 21.46
C SER A 312 8.87 -6.45 20.55
N ILE A 313 8.05 -5.68 19.83
CA ILE A 313 7.01 -6.19 18.92
C ILE A 313 7.60 -6.99 17.74
N ALA A 314 8.82 -6.66 17.31
CA ALA A 314 9.52 -7.39 16.25
C ALA A 314 10.33 -8.60 16.75
N GLY A 315 10.39 -8.87 18.06
CA GLY A 315 11.16 -9.98 18.62
C GLY A 315 12.67 -9.86 18.43
N LEU A 316 13.21 -8.63 18.38
CA LEU A 316 14.62 -8.35 18.10
C LEU A 316 15.44 -8.22 19.39
N SER A 317 16.74 -8.51 19.35
CA SER A 317 17.62 -8.30 20.51
C SER A 317 17.99 -6.83 20.68
N THR A 318 18.09 -6.06 19.59
CA THR A 318 18.37 -4.61 19.61
C THR A 318 17.87 -3.95 18.33
N ILE A 319 17.49 -2.68 18.41
CA ILE A 319 17.44 -1.76 17.27
C ILE A 319 18.34 -0.57 17.61
N GLY A 320 19.19 -0.14 16.68
CA GLY A 320 20.15 0.95 16.90
C GLY A 320 19.47 2.31 17.10
N GLU A 321 19.78 2.96 18.22
CA GLU A 321 19.30 4.32 18.57
C GLU A 321 20.04 5.45 17.82
N LYS A 322 21.19 5.15 17.20
CA LYS A 322 21.92 6.06 16.31
C LYS A 322 21.52 5.79 14.86
N VAL A 323 20.83 6.74 14.24
CA VAL A 323 20.21 6.66 12.92
C VAL A 323 20.99 7.56 11.95
N PRO A 324 21.79 7.00 11.02
CA PRO A 324 22.41 7.78 9.95
C PRO A 324 21.35 8.24 8.95
N VAL A 325 21.34 9.54 8.66
CA VAL A 325 20.47 10.22 7.68
C VAL A 325 21.34 10.75 6.55
N TYR A 326 20.89 10.59 5.31
CA TYR A 326 21.54 11.14 4.13
C TYR A 326 20.49 11.51 3.07
N PHE A 327 20.80 12.52 2.26
CA PHE A 327 19.88 13.04 1.25
C PHE A 327 20.65 13.62 0.08
N LYS A 328 19.96 13.77 -1.06
CA LYS A 328 20.37 14.68 -2.12
C LYS A 328 19.15 15.50 -2.52
N MET A 329 19.15 16.77 -2.15
CA MET A 329 18.02 17.69 -2.37
C MET A 329 18.35 18.60 -3.54
N PHE A 330 17.48 18.65 -4.54
CA PHE A 330 17.58 19.55 -5.68
C PHE A 330 16.63 20.73 -5.49
N LEU A 331 17.15 21.94 -5.60
CA LEU A 331 16.36 23.17 -5.58
C LEU A 331 16.36 23.79 -6.98
N SER A 332 15.19 24.27 -7.39
CA SER A 332 14.98 25.02 -8.64
C SER A 332 14.46 26.42 -8.34
N ASN A 333 14.99 27.44 -9.01
CA ASN A 333 14.45 28.82 -8.91
C ASN A 333 13.28 29.07 -9.87
N SER A 334 12.85 28.05 -10.61
CA SER A 334 11.65 28.12 -11.43
C SER A 334 10.40 27.98 -10.55
N ASN A 335 9.73 29.11 -10.28
CA ASN A 335 8.46 29.16 -9.56
C ASN A 335 7.33 29.77 -10.42
N PRO A 336 6.94 29.12 -11.55
CA PRO A 336 5.93 29.67 -12.46
C PRO A 336 4.52 29.72 -11.86
N SER A 337 4.28 29.01 -10.76
CA SER A 337 3.00 28.96 -10.05
C SER A 337 2.90 29.98 -8.90
N ASN A 338 3.95 30.80 -8.67
CA ASN A 338 4.05 31.74 -7.53
C ASN A 338 3.79 31.07 -6.17
N THR A 339 4.20 29.81 -6.02
CA THR A 339 4.07 29.05 -4.77
C THR A 339 4.72 29.82 -3.62
N PRO A 340 4.00 30.11 -2.51
CA PRO A 340 4.56 30.78 -1.34
C PRO A 340 5.71 29.99 -0.70
N ALA A 341 6.60 30.69 0.00
CA ALA A 341 7.54 30.01 0.90
C ALA A 341 6.77 29.33 2.06
N ILE A 342 7.21 28.14 2.47
CA ILE A 342 6.66 27.42 3.64
C ILE A 342 7.08 28.18 4.91
N THR A 343 6.11 28.89 5.47
CA THR A 343 6.17 29.46 6.82
C THR A 343 5.64 28.44 7.81
N LEU A 344 6.44 28.06 8.81
CA LEU A 344 5.99 27.20 9.91
C LEU A 344 5.18 28.01 10.92
N ALA A 345 4.31 27.34 11.69
CA ALA A 345 3.63 27.96 12.81
C ALA A 345 4.64 28.52 13.83
N THR A 346 4.32 29.65 14.46
CA THR A 346 5.09 30.16 15.59
C THR A 346 5.01 29.16 16.73
N ALA A 347 6.14 28.80 17.33
CA ALA A 347 6.16 27.92 18.49
C ALA A 347 5.32 28.52 19.63
N PRO A 348 4.44 27.75 20.30
CA PRO A 348 3.63 28.25 21.40
C PRO A 348 4.50 28.62 22.62
N THR A 349 3.93 29.37 23.56
CA THR A 349 4.57 29.63 24.85
C THR A 349 4.71 28.32 25.63
N ALA A 350 5.85 28.12 26.28
CA ALA A 350 6.07 26.95 27.12
C ALA A 350 5.15 26.97 28.35
N PRO A 351 4.49 25.85 28.71
CA PRO A 351 3.78 25.75 29.98
C PRO A 351 4.73 25.97 31.16
N VAL A 352 4.20 26.46 32.29
CA VAL A 352 4.99 26.76 33.50
C VAL A 352 4.36 26.13 34.74
N SER A 353 5.07 26.18 35.87
CA SER A 353 4.54 25.75 37.17
C SER A 353 4.05 24.29 37.23
N LEU A 354 4.75 23.36 36.56
CA LEU A 354 4.45 21.93 36.69
C LEU A 354 4.63 21.49 38.15
N THR A 355 3.54 21.01 38.73
CA THR A 355 3.44 20.51 40.10
C THR A 355 2.63 19.22 40.10
N GLY A 356 2.74 18.43 41.16
CA GLY A 356 1.95 17.22 41.29
C GLY A 356 2.15 16.46 42.58
N THR A 357 1.26 15.52 42.81
CA THR A 357 1.26 14.61 43.97
C THR A 357 0.83 13.22 43.53
N VAL A 358 1.34 12.18 44.19
CA VAL A 358 0.90 10.80 43.98
C VAL A 358 0.33 10.24 45.28
N ASN A 359 -0.82 9.57 45.18
CA ASN A 359 -1.48 8.96 46.33
C ASN A 359 -1.09 7.49 46.52
N ALA A 360 -1.55 6.87 47.62
CA ALA A 360 -1.23 5.47 47.93
C ALA A 360 -1.77 4.44 46.90
N THR A 361 -2.77 4.82 46.09
CA THR A 361 -3.31 3.98 45.01
C THR A 361 -2.62 4.21 43.66
N GLY A 362 -1.51 4.96 43.62
CA GLY A 362 -0.74 5.22 42.40
C GLY A 362 -1.32 6.31 41.49
N ALA A 363 -2.38 6.99 41.89
CA ALA A 363 -2.93 8.09 41.11
C ALA A 363 -2.06 9.34 41.29
N ALA A 364 -1.38 9.75 40.21
CA ALA A 364 -0.47 10.88 40.15
C ALA A 364 -1.15 12.08 39.48
N SER A 365 -1.60 13.03 40.31
CA SER A 365 -2.24 14.27 39.86
C SER A 365 -1.17 15.29 39.48
N LEU A 366 -1.18 15.74 38.24
CA LEU A 366 -0.24 16.70 37.66
C LEU A 366 -1.00 17.96 37.25
N ASN A 367 -0.43 19.13 37.54
CA ASN A 367 -1.03 20.43 37.25
C ASN A 367 0.05 21.38 36.72
N TRP A 368 -0.26 22.17 35.71
CA TRP A 368 0.61 23.20 35.14
C TRP A 368 -0.22 24.43 34.74
N ALA A 369 0.43 25.57 34.59
CA ALA A 369 -0.20 26.75 34.04
C ALA A 369 0.01 26.78 32.52
N ASP A 370 -1.10 26.91 31.78
CA ASP A 370 -1.06 27.32 30.39
C ASP A 370 -0.70 28.81 30.30
N THR A 371 0.15 29.15 29.33
CA THR A 371 0.59 30.51 29.02
C THR A 371 0.59 30.78 27.51
N SER A 372 0.08 29.83 26.72
CA SER A 372 -0.14 29.97 25.29
C SER A 372 -1.61 30.27 25.01
N ALA A 373 -1.88 30.67 23.77
CA ALA A 373 -3.22 30.85 23.21
C ALA A 373 -3.26 30.38 21.74
N THR A 374 -2.25 29.59 21.35
CA THR A 374 -1.90 29.23 19.97
C THR A 374 -1.51 27.76 19.83
N GLU A 375 -1.39 27.06 20.95
CA GLU A 375 -1.14 25.62 21.04
C GLU A 375 -2.35 24.82 20.55
N THR A 376 -2.09 23.68 19.91
CA THR A 376 -3.13 22.72 19.54
C THR A 376 -3.24 21.57 20.54
N GLY A 377 -2.22 21.38 21.39
CA GLY A 377 -2.21 20.42 22.48
C GLY A 377 -0.95 20.46 23.33
N PHE A 378 -0.88 19.55 24.30
CA PHE A 378 0.26 19.34 25.18
C PHE A 378 0.69 17.87 25.17
N LEU A 379 1.99 17.64 24.96
CA LEU A 379 2.63 16.36 25.21
C LEU A 379 3.02 16.27 26.69
N LEU A 380 2.44 15.32 27.41
CA LEU A 380 2.88 14.95 28.74
C LEU A 380 3.84 13.77 28.63
N ARG A 381 5.14 14.04 28.80
CA ARG A 381 6.18 13.01 28.76
C ARG A 381 6.47 12.51 30.18
N ARG A 382 6.52 11.19 30.36
CA ARG A 382 6.90 10.49 31.60
C ARG A 382 8.16 9.68 31.37
N LYS A 383 9.05 9.58 32.36
CA LYS A 383 10.23 8.71 32.36
C LYS A 383 10.26 7.90 33.65
N GLY A 384 10.24 6.58 33.52
CA GLY A 384 10.26 5.65 34.65
C GLY A 384 11.63 5.03 34.91
N ALA A 385 11.64 3.87 35.55
CA ALA A 385 12.85 3.13 35.93
C ALA A 385 13.70 2.63 34.74
N ASP A 386 13.14 2.56 33.52
CA ASP A 386 13.87 2.21 32.30
C ASP A 386 14.68 3.40 31.72
N GLY A 387 14.50 4.60 32.28
CA GLY A 387 15.24 5.81 31.92
C GLY A 387 14.82 6.45 30.59
N ARG A 388 13.77 5.96 29.92
CA ARG A 388 13.30 6.52 28.64
C ARG A 388 12.07 7.39 28.80
N TRP A 389 11.96 8.44 27.99
CA TRP A 389 10.76 9.27 27.93
C TRP A 389 9.70 8.60 27.04
N VAL A 390 8.49 8.44 27.57
CA VAL A 390 7.27 8.00 26.85
C VAL A 390 6.23 9.11 26.87
N THR A 391 5.34 9.17 25.89
CA THR A 391 4.09 9.93 26.03
C THR A 391 3.17 9.23 27.02
N ALA A 392 2.94 9.83 28.18
CA ALA A 392 1.88 9.41 29.09
C ALA A 392 0.51 9.90 28.60
N ALA A 393 0.45 11.11 28.03
CA ALA A 393 -0.75 11.65 27.40
C ALA A 393 -0.43 12.69 26.34
N ASN A 394 -1.34 12.82 25.38
CA ASN A 394 -1.53 14.04 24.61
C ASN A 394 -2.87 14.67 25.03
N THR A 395 -2.86 15.90 25.53
CA THR A 395 -4.05 16.63 25.98
C THR A 395 -4.35 17.81 25.06
N ALA A 396 -5.62 18.21 24.97
CA ALA A 396 -6.04 19.30 24.09
C ALA A 396 -5.47 20.66 24.53
N ALA A 397 -5.50 21.64 23.62
CA ALA A 397 -5.28 23.07 23.93
C ALA A 397 -6.04 23.52 25.20
N ASN A 398 -5.50 24.50 25.94
CA ASN A 398 -6.04 24.98 27.23
C ASN A 398 -6.08 23.93 28.38
N SER A 399 -5.45 22.76 28.22
CA SER A 399 -5.32 21.79 29.33
C SER A 399 -4.33 22.29 30.37
N VAL A 400 -4.70 22.18 31.65
CA VAL A 400 -3.90 22.63 32.82
C VAL A 400 -3.64 21.52 33.84
N SER A 401 -4.17 20.32 33.62
CA SER A 401 -3.96 19.17 34.51
C SER A 401 -4.11 17.83 33.80
N TYR A 402 -3.54 16.79 34.41
CA TYR A 402 -3.68 15.40 34.00
C TYR A 402 -3.58 14.48 35.21
N LEU A 403 -4.32 13.36 35.19
CA LEU A 403 -4.25 12.33 36.22
C LEU A 403 -3.62 11.07 35.61
N ASP A 404 -2.37 10.80 35.96
CA ASP A 404 -1.67 9.58 35.57
C ASP A 404 -1.95 8.45 36.57
N SER A 405 -1.85 7.20 36.12
CA SER A 405 -2.10 5.99 36.91
C SER A 405 -0.84 5.11 36.94
N LEU A 406 -0.08 5.22 38.03
CA LEU A 406 1.16 4.49 38.26
C LEU A 406 0.87 3.11 38.87
N THR A 407 1.31 2.06 38.18
CA THR A 407 1.05 0.66 38.58
C THR A 407 2.22 -0.01 39.32
N THR A 408 3.39 0.64 39.36
CA THR A 408 4.63 0.08 39.92
C THR A 408 5.29 1.08 40.86
N ALA A 409 5.74 0.64 42.04
CA ALA A 409 6.51 1.50 42.94
C ALA A 409 7.81 1.99 42.25
N GLY A 410 8.13 3.27 42.37
CA GLY A 410 9.30 3.85 41.73
C GLY A 410 9.31 5.37 41.68
N SER A 411 10.41 5.91 41.15
CA SER A 411 10.58 7.33 40.85
C SER A 411 10.23 7.59 39.39
N TYR A 412 9.42 8.62 39.13
CA TYR A 412 8.93 8.98 37.81
C TYR A 412 9.17 10.48 37.56
N ASP A 413 9.89 10.81 36.49
CA ASP A 413 10.05 12.19 36.06
C ASP A 413 8.97 12.54 35.01
N TYR A 414 8.42 13.75 35.09
CA TYR A 414 7.42 14.29 34.18
C TYR A 414 7.86 15.61 33.59
N LYS A 415 7.54 15.87 32.31
CA LYS A 415 7.66 17.19 31.67
C LYS A 415 6.48 17.43 30.74
N VAL A 416 6.05 18.68 30.61
CA VAL A 416 4.98 19.11 29.68
C VAL A 416 5.59 19.90 28.52
N ILE A 417 5.09 19.71 27.31
CA ILE A 417 5.49 20.46 26.11
C ILE A 417 4.21 20.87 25.36
N SER A 418 3.92 22.17 25.26
CA SER A 418 2.89 22.67 24.33
C SER A 418 3.39 22.58 22.89
N TYR A 419 2.49 22.36 21.93
CA TYR A 419 2.86 22.31 20.50
C TYR A 419 1.74 22.82 19.58
N THR A 420 2.13 23.25 18.38
CA THR A 420 1.25 23.70 17.28
C THR A 420 1.79 23.11 15.98
N ASP A 421 0.99 22.36 15.22
CA ASP A 421 1.40 21.77 13.93
C ASP A 421 2.75 21.00 13.95
N SER A 422 2.99 20.21 15.00
CA SER A 422 4.26 19.52 15.30
C SER A 422 5.43 20.42 15.75
N ILE A 423 5.25 21.75 15.79
CA ILE A 423 6.23 22.72 16.31
C ILE A 423 6.08 22.84 17.84
N PRO A 424 7.10 22.45 18.63
CA PRO A 424 7.03 22.45 20.08
C PRO A 424 7.51 23.76 20.70
N ALA A 425 7.01 24.06 21.90
CA ALA A 425 7.64 24.98 22.83
C ALA A 425 8.86 24.33 23.53
N ALA A 426 9.51 25.07 24.42
CA ALA A 426 10.41 24.47 25.41
C ALA A 426 9.59 23.58 26.39
N ALA A 427 10.21 22.50 26.86
CA ALA A 427 9.62 21.67 27.90
C ALA A 427 9.65 22.38 29.27
N THR A 428 8.72 22.04 30.16
CA THR A 428 8.83 22.40 31.59
C THR A 428 10.12 21.84 32.19
N ALA A 429 10.58 22.44 33.29
CA ALA A 429 11.49 21.76 34.20
C ALA A 429 10.88 20.39 34.60
N PRO A 430 11.68 19.30 34.65
CA PRO A 430 11.15 18.00 35.07
C PRO A 430 10.68 18.01 36.53
N LEU A 431 9.51 17.41 36.77
CA LEU A 431 8.97 17.13 38.10
C LEU A 431 9.16 15.65 38.42
N THR A 432 9.80 15.33 39.53
CA THR A 432 9.95 13.94 40.02
C THR A 432 8.86 13.61 41.04
N LEU A 433 8.10 12.54 40.80
CA LEU A 433 7.15 11.94 41.76
C LEU A 433 7.64 10.55 42.18
N VAL A 434 7.51 10.22 43.47
CA VAL A 434 7.88 8.91 44.01
C VAL A 434 6.64 8.17 44.47
N TYR A 435 6.29 7.08 43.79
CA TYR A 435 5.20 6.21 44.18
C TYR A 435 5.73 5.05 45.04
N SER A 436 5.14 4.87 46.23
CA SER A 436 5.45 3.78 47.16
C SER A 436 4.19 2.98 47.47
N VAL A 437 4.28 1.65 47.34
CA VAL A 437 3.18 0.73 47.70
C VAL A 437 3.30 0.37 49.19
N ASN A 438 2.39 0.87 50.02
CA ASN A 438 2.35 0.53 51.44
C ASN A 438 1.85 -0.91 51.66
N THR A 439 2.64 -1.74 52.32
CA THR A 439 2.34 -3.14 52.64
C THR A 439 2.30 -3.38 54.15
N THR A 440 1.29 -2.86 54.85
CA THR A 440 0.94 -3.31 56.22
C THR A 440 -0.54 -3.18 56.55
N SER A 441 -1.01 -4.13 57.36
CA SER A 441 -2.39 -4.31 57.86
C SER A 441 -2.69 -3.56 59.17
N SER A 442 -3.96 -3.61 59.61
CA SER A 442 -4.57 -3.01 60.83
C SER A 442 -4.87 -1.49 60.77
N GLY A 443 -5.93 -0.94 61.36
CA GLY A 443 -7.09 -1.51 62.08
C GLY A 443 -7.97 -0.43 62.74
N SER A 444 -9.27 -0.72 62.98
CA SER A 444 -10.27 0.03 63.78
C SER A 444 -10.95 1.34 63.28
N SER A 445 -12.21 1.17 62.85
CA SER A 445 -13.45 1.80 63.37
C SER A 445 -13.52 3.28 63.82
N THR A 446 -14.49 4.03 63.26
CA THR A 446 -15.67 4.56 64.00
C THR A 446 -16.82 4.88 63.03
N SER A 447 -18.07 4.95 63.54
CA SER A 447 -19.32 4.84 62.76
C SER A 447 -20.14 6.12 62.68
N ALA A 448 -20.94 6.30 61.62
CA ALA A 448 -22.13 7.17 61.62
C ALA A 448 -23.22 6.68 60.64
N THR A 449 -24.20 5.96 61.20
CA THR A 449 -25.62 5.78 60.81
C THR A 449 -26.14 6.02 59.38
N SER A 450 -26.90 5.01 58.93
CA SER A 450 -27.76 4.93 57.74
C SER A 450 -29.04 5.77 57.75
N SER A 451 -29.58 6.06 56.56
CA SER A 451 -31.03 6.00 56.30
C SER A 451 -31.32 5.48 54.88
N VAL A 452 -32.40 4.71 54.73
CA VAL A 452 -32.89 4.16 53.45
C VAL A 452 -34.38 4.47 53.34
N ALA A 453 -34.77 5.26 52.34
CA ALA A 453 -36.11 5.47 51.78
C ALA A 453 -36.01 6.64 50.77
N SER A 454 -36.82 6.80 49.74
CA SER A 454 -37.71 5.89 48.98
C SER A 454 -38.08 6.62 47.66
N SER A 455 -38.82 5.96 46.77
CA SER A 455 -39.26 6.50 45.46
C SER A 455 -39.85 7.93 45.52
N ALA A 456 -39.35 8.84 44.67
CA ALA A 456 -39.97 10.14 44.40
C ALA A 456 -40.70 10.12 43.04
N ALA A 457 -41.91 10.70 43.02
CA ALA A 457 -42.79 10.71 41.84
C ALA A 457 -42.48 11.87 40.87
N PHE A 458 -43.09 11.77 39.68
CA PHE A 458 -43.01 12.69 38.55
C PHE A 458 -43.48 14.11 38.93
N THR A 459 -42.71 15.16 38.58
CA THR A 459 -43.04 16.58 38.90
C THR A 459 -43.33 17.47 37.69
N GLY A 460 -43.14 16.98 36.45
CA GLY A 460 -43.38 17.75 35.22
C GLY A 460 -44.72 17.42 34.53
N VAL A 461 -45.34 18.43 33.92
CA VAL A 461 -46.62 18.35 33.21
C VAL A 461 -46.38 18.28 31.70
N ALA A 462 -46.54 17.08 31.12
CA ALA A 462 -46.25 16.82 29.71
C ALA A 462 -47.03 17.71 28.71
N ALA A 463 -48.27 18.10 29.01
CA ALA A 463 -49.05 19.01 28.15
C ALA A 463 -48.47 20.45 28.13
N THR A 464 -47.95 20.92 29.27
CA THR A 464 -47.22 22.19 29.37
C THR A 464 -45.90 22.10 28.62
N GLY A 465 -45.17 20.97 28.78
CA GLY A 465 -43.94 20.69 28.07
C GLY A 465 -44.08 20.67 26.55
N ALA A 466 -45.16 20.08 26.04
CA ALA A 466 -45.50 20.09 24.61
C ALA A 466 -45.68 21.52 24.08
N THR A 467 -46.43 22.34 24.82
CA THR A 467 -46.66 23.76 24.50
C THR A 467 -45.35 24.57 24.51
N ILE A 468 -44.44 24.29 25.45
CA ILE A 468 -43.12 24.93 25.50
C ILE A 468 -42.24 24.48 24.32
N PHE A 469 -42.23 23.18 23.99
CA PHE A 469 -41.41 22.63 22.90
C PHE A 469 -41.85 23.10 21.50
N THR A 470 -43.16 23.25 21.30
CA THR A 470 -43.76 23.67 20.02
C THR A 470 -43.97 25.18 19.89
N GLY A 471 -43.83 25.93 20.98
CA GLY A 471 -43.96 27.40 21.00
C GLY A 471 -42.88 28.13 20.18
N SER A 472 -43.08 29.43 19.99
CA SER A 472 -42.24 30.32 19.16
C SER A 472 -40.80 30.56 19.67
N GLY A 473 -40.34 29.78 20.65
CA GLY A 473 -39.09 29.97 21.39
C GLY A 473 -37.91 29.06 21.02
N GLY A 474 -38.04 28.13 20.06
CA GLY A 474 -36.87 27.63 19.32
C GLY A 474 -36.57 26.12 19.24
N CYS A 475 -37.36 25.21 19.82
CA CYS A 475 -37.09 23.76 19.68
C CYS A 475 -37.59 23.19 18.34
N ASN A 476 -38.87 23.39 18.00
CA ASN A 476 -39.50 22.89 16.76
C ASN A 476 -38.86 23.40 15.46
N GLY A 477 -38.11 24.50 15.50
CA GLY A 477 -37.34 24.99 14.35
C GLY A 477 -36.19 24.07 13.93
N CYS A 478 -35.59 23.36 14.89
CA CYS A 478 -34.45 22.46 14.66
C CYS A 478 -34.82 20.98 14.81
N HIS A 479 -35.80 20.67 15.68
CA HIS A 479 -36.23 19.32 16.02
C HIS A 479 -37.72 19.15 15.71
N LYS A 480 -38.03 18.56 14.54
CA LYS A 480 -39.40 18.29 14.11
C LYS A 480 -39.73 16.82 14.29
N ASP A 481 -40.88 16.54 14.87
CA ASP A 481 -41.55 15.25 14.94
C ASP A 481 -42.99 15.51 14.46
N ASN A 482 -43.21 15.40 13.14
CA ASN A 482 -44.49 15.77 12.52
C ASN A 482 -45.53 14.63 12.63
N ASN A 483 -45.07 13.41 12.91
CA ASN A 483 -45.85 12.18 12.99
C ASN A 483 -46.09 11.70 14.43
N GLY A 484 -45.41 12.29 15.43
CA GLY A 484 -45.62 12.05 16.85
C GLY A 484 -45.07 10.73 17.37
N ASP A 485 -44.15 10.09 16.64
CA ASP A 485 -43.63 8.75 16.97
C ASP A 485 -42.38 8.79 17.88
N GLY A 486 -41.90 9.99 18.23
CA GLY A 486 -40.70 10.20 19.01
C GLY A 486 -39.39 10.10 18.22
N LEU A 487 -39.46 9.95 16.89
CA LEU A 487 -38.34 10.03 15.96
C LEU A 487 -38.34 11.41 15.29
N PHE A 488 -37.65 12.36 15.91
CA PHE A 488 -37.48 13.74 15.45
C PHE A 488 -36.53 13.82 14.23
N GLY A 489 -36.77 13.02 13.20
CA GLY A 489 -35.94 12.85 12.00
C GLY A 489 -36.17 13.92 10.92
N ASP A 490 -37.29 14.63 10.97
CA ASP A 490 -37.70 15.62 9.97
C ASP A 490 -37.10 17.02 10.20
N GLY A 491 -36.38 17.19 11.31
CA GLY A 491 -35.68 18.41 11.68
C GLY A 491 -34.27 18.51 11.08
N ALA A 492 -33.61 19.65 11.33
CA ALA A 492 -32.18 19.80 11.03
C ALA A 492 -31.28 18.97 11.98
N ILE A 493 -31.81 18.54 13.12
CA ILE A 493 -31.06 17.92 14.23
C ILE A 493 -31.82 16.66 14.69
N THR A 494 -31.41 15.49 14.18
CA THR A 494 -32.19 14.24 14.20
C THR A 494 -32.08 13.44 15.51
N PHE A 495 -33.18 13.33 16.25
CA PHE A 495 -33.19 12.75 17.61
C PHE A 495 -34.23 11.63 17.75
N ASN A 496 -33.90 10.58 18.50
CA ASN A 496 -34.77 9.44 18.76
C ASN A 496 -35.00 9.31 20.28
N VAL A 497 -36.20 9.62 20.78
CA VAL A 497 -36.51 9.47 22.22
C VAL A 497 -36.57 8.01 22.62
N ASN A 498 -37.05 7.12 21.76
CA ASN A 498 -37.22 5.70 22.06
C ASN A 498 -35.90 5.01 22.42
N ALA A 499 -34.84 5.33 21.67
CA ALA A 499 -33.46 4.89 21.93
C ALA A 499 -32.64 5.84 22.81
N PHE A 500 -33.08 7.10 22.97
CA PHE A 500 -32.29 8.24 23.49
C PHE A 500 -30.91 8.44 22.82
N THR A 501 -30.70 7.85 21.64
CA THR A 501 -29.47 7.99 20.87
C THR A 501 -29.54 9.18 19.93
N TYR A 502 -28.92 10.30 20.30
CA TYR A 502 -28.46 11.28 19.32
C TYR A 502 -27.10 10.79 18.76
N GLN A 503 -26.97 10.63 17.44
CA GLN A 503 -25.82 9.91 16.83
C GLN A 503 -24.45 10.60 16.97
N THR A 504 -24.35 11.80 17.58
CA THR A 504 -23.08 12.53 17.79
C THR A 504 -22.80 12.92 19.26
N MET A 505 -23.41 12.25 20.23
CA MET A 505 -23.21 12.51 21.67
C MET A 505 -21.85 12.06 22.26
N SER A 506 -20.83 11.74 21.44
CA SER A 506 -19.45 11.55 21.92
C SER A 506 -18.91 12.77 22.66
N LYS A 507 -19.42 13.97 22.34
CA LYS A 507 -19.08 15.25 22.97
C LYS A 507 -19.60 15.42 24.42
N TYR A 508 -20.52 14.57 24.87
CA TYR A 508 -21.19 14.70 26.18
C TYR A 508 -21.08 13.43 27.05
N ALA A 509 -20.23 12.47 26.66
CA ALA A 509 -19.92 11.32 27.48
C ALA A 509 -19.45 11.75 28.89
N GLY A 510 -20.07 11.22 29.94
CA GLY A 510 -19.78 11.56 31.34
C GLY A 510 -20.50 12.80 31.89
N LYS A 511 -21.28 13.55 31.10
CA LYS A 511 -22.02 14.75 31.58
C LYS A 511 -23.36 14.44 32.27
N GLY A 512 -23.36 13.45 33.16
CA GLY A 512 -24.47 13.14 34.07
C GLY A 512 -25.65 12.37 33.48
N TYR A 513 -25.96 12.52 32.19
CA TYR A 513 -27.14 11.86 31.59
C TYR A 513 -26.95 10.33 31.47
N THR A 514 -27.77 9.57 32.20
CA THR A 514 -27.75 8.10 32.24
C THR A 514 -28.80 7.46 31.31
N GLY A 515 -29.78 8.22 30.83
CA GLY A 515 -30.86 7.74 29.96
C GLY A 515 -31.96 6.94 30.69
N THR A 516 -31.94 6.90 32.02
CA THR A 516 -32.79 6.01 32.83
C THR A 516 -34.08 6.66 33.35
N SER A 517 -34.17 7.99 33.44
CA SER A 517 -35.38 8.68 33.91
C SER A 517 -35.64 10.05 33.27
N ALA A 518 -36.90 10.51 33.33
CA ALA A 518 -37.28 11.87 32.91
C ALA A 518 -36.63 12.96 33.80
N LEU A 519 -36.35 12.66 35.07
CA LEU A 519 -35.68 13.59 35.99
C LEU A 519 -34.23 13.82 35.57
N ASP A 520 -33.50 12.74 35.28
CA ASP A 520 -32.16 12.74 34.70
C ASP A 520 -32.12 13.52 33.36
N LEU A 521 -33.12 13.30 32.48
CA LEU A 521 -33.27 14.09 31.26
C LEU A 521 -33.52 15.58 31.53
N SER A 522 -34.31 15.94 32.55
CA SER A 522 -34.60 17.34 32.88
C SER A 522 -33.36 18.11 33.36
N VAL A 523 -32.49 17.45 34.14
CA VAL A 523 -31.20 17.99 34.58
C VAL A 523 -30.26 18.16 33.40
N PHE A 524 -30.17 17.15 32.53
CA PHE A 524 -29.36 17.24 31.32
C PHE A 524 -29.81 18.39 30.38
N ILE A 525 -31.12 18.52 30.12
CA ILE A 525 -31.68 19.60 29.28
C ILE A 525 -31.34 20.97 29.87
N LYS A 526 -31.52 21.14 31.19
CA LYS A 526 -31.20 22.37 31.90
C LYS A 526 -29.72 22.73 31.76
N ASP A 527 -28.83 21.80 32.11
CA ASP A 527 -27.42 22.11 32.32
C ASP A 527 -26.58 22.04 31.03
N ASN A 528 -27.07 21.39 29.96
CA ASN A 528 -26.30 21.16 28.74
C ASN A 528 -26.99 21.58 27.43
N MET A 529 -28.30 21.85 27.42
CA MET A 529 -29.03 22.24 26.19
C MET A 529 -29.63 23.64 26.23
N LEU A 530 -30.32 24.02 27.31
CA LEU A 530 -30.99 25.33 27.40
C LEU A 530 -30.26 26.36 28.26
N GLY A 531 -29.39 25.95 29.19
CA GLY A 531 -28.50 26.82 30.00
C GLY A 531 -29.18 27.75 31.01
N HIS A 532 -30.41 28.18 30.74
CA HIS A 532 -31.16 29.21 31.46
C HIS A 532 -32.66 28.88 31.63
N CYS A 533 -33.10 27.64 31.40
CA CYS A 533 -34.49 27.26 31.74
C CYS A 533 -34.67 27.14 33.26
N THR A 534 -35.83 27.54 33.76
CA THR A 534 -36.20 27.35 35.18
C THR A 534 -36.51 25.87 35.43
N ASN A 535 -36.17 25.36 36.63
CA ASN A 535 -36.25 23.93 36.95
C ASN A 535 -37.59 23.28 36.51
N ASN A 536 -38.73 23.95 36.77
CA ASN A 536 -40.06 23.43 36.43
C ASN A 536 -40.27 23.36 34.91
N ALA A 537 -39.85 24.37 34.14
CA ALA A 537 -39.97 24.36 32.68
C ALA A 537 -39.09 23.27 32.03
N CYS A 538 -37.87 23.04 32.55
CA CYS A 538 -37.02 21.95 32.08
C CYS A 538 -37.64 20.57 32.42
N GLN A 539 -38.31 20.44 33.57
CA GLN A 539 -39.03 19.22 33.97
C GLN A 539 -40.28 18.97 33.14
N ASP A 540 -41.05 20.00 32.79
CA ASP A 540 -42.22 19.90 31.91
C ASP A 540 -41.82 19.41 30.51
N VAL A 541 -40.77 19.99 29.91
CA VAL A 541 -40.27 19.57 28.58
C VAL A 541 -39.69 18.14 28.63
N ALA A 542 -38.96 17.78 29.68
CA ALA A 542 -38.49 16.40 29.85
C ALA A 542 -39.65 15.42 30.03
N ALA A 543 -40.70 15.79 30.78
CA ALA A 543 -41.92 15.00 30.92
C ALA A 543 -42.65 14.79 29.59
N TYR A 544 -42.70 15.82 28.73
CA TYR A 544 -43.24 15.69 27.37
C TYR A 544 -42.44 14.70 26.52
N LEU A 545 -41.13 14.91 26.36
CA LEU A 545 -40.27 14.04 25.55
C LEU A 545 -40.27 12.58 26.07
N TRP A 546 -40.37 12.39 27.39
CA TRP A 546 -40.46 11.07 27.99
C TRP A 546 -41.82 10.39 27.76
N SER A 547 -42.91 11.15 27.56
CA SER A 547 -44.24 10.60 27.27
C SER A 547 -44.37 9.99 25.86
N LEU A 548 -43.44 10.31 24.96
CA LEU A 548 -43.37 9.77 23.59
C LEU A 548 -42.63 8.41 23.54
N ARG A 549 -42.02 7.95 24.63
CA ARG A 549 -41.30 6.66 24.70
C ARG A 549 -42.23 5.46 24.54
N GLY A 550 -41.85 4.54 23.65
CA GLY A 550 -42.52 3.28 23.39
C GLY A 550 -43.56 3.32 22.27
N GLN A 551 -43.76 4.47 21.63
CA GLN A 551 -44.67 4.60 20.49
C GLN A 551 -43.96 4.16 19.19
N THR A 552 -44.59 3.31 18.39
CA THR A 552 -44.02 2.78 17.12
C THR A 552 -45.13 2.47 16.11
N ILE A 553 -45.04 2.99 14.89
CA ILE A 553 -45.83 2.53 13.73
C ILE A 553 -44.94 2.36 12.48
N ALA A 554 -45.35 1.41 11.63
CA ALA A 554 -44.73 0.82 10.45
C ALA A 554 -43.87 1.69 9.51
N SER A 555 -42.66 1.16 9.25
CA SER A 555 -41.81 1.24 8.05
C SER A 555 -42.20 2.13 6.84
N SER A 556 -41.28 3.03 6.47
CA SER A 556 -41.02 3.38 5.05
C SER A 556 -39.58 3.86 4.79
N SER A 557 -38.82 3.04 4.03
CA SER A 557 -37.73 3.38 3.08
C SER A 557 -36.70 4.49 3.37
N SER A 558 -35.42 4.11 3.47
CA SER A 558 -34.28 4.74 2.74
C SER A 558 -33.01 3.86 2.75
N SER A 559 -32.81 3.21 1.60
CA SER A 559 -31.60 2.62 1.01
C SER A 559 -30.31 3.47 1.15
N VAL A 560 -29.06 2.97 1.03
CA VAL A 560 -28.53 1.92 0.14
C VAL A 560 -27.32 1.19 0.78
N ALA A 561 -27.40 -0.13 0.98
CA ALA A 561 -26.25 -1.06 0.96
C ALA A 561 -26.71 -2.54 1.06
N SER A 562 -26.07 -3.42 0.29
CA SER A 562 -26.08 -4.90 0.42
C SER A 562 -27.37 -5.69 0.13
N SER A 563 -27.16 -6.89 -0.42
CA SER A 563 -28.14 -7.95 -0.77
C SER A 563 -29.13 -7.64 -1.91
N VAL A 564 -28.72 -8.00 -3.14
CA VAL A 564 -29.70 -8.44 -4.15
C VAL A 564 -30.21 -9.81 -3.70
N SER A 565 -31.34 -9.84 -2.99
CA SER A 565 -32.02 -11.10 -2.69
C SER A 565 -32.60 -11.69 -3.98
N SER A 566 -32.57 -13.02 -4.11
CA SER A 566 -33.02 -13.73 -5.33
C SER A 566 -34.48 -13.45 -5.71
N SER A 567 -35.28 -12.93 -4.78
CA SER A 567 -36.71 -12.66 -4.96
C SER A 567 -37.02 -11.36 -5.74
N SER A 568 -36.08 -10.39 -5.80
CA SER A 568 -36.28 -9.14 -6.56
C SER A 568 -35.67 -9.18 -7.97
N VAL A 569 -34.97 -10.25 -8.34
CA VAL A 569 -34.30 -10.37 -9.65
C VAL A 569 -35.28 -10.68 -10.80
N SER A 570 -36.49 -11.16 -10.48
CA SER A 570 -37.52 -11.49 -11.49
C SER A 570 -38.01 -10.30 -12.32
N SER A 571 -37.69 -9.05 -11.95
CA SER A 571 -38.10 -7.83 -12.67
C SER A 571 -36.95 -7.07 -13.34
N ILE A 572 -35.69 -7.52 -13.22
CA ILE A 572 -34.53 -6.69 -13.61
C ILE A 572 -34.11 -6.86 -15.08
N CYS A 573 -34.07 -8.09 -15.62
CA CYS A 573 -33.87 -8.38 -17.05
C CYS A 573 -34.23 -9.83 -17.36
N VAL A 574 -35.06 -10.09 -18.38
CA VAL A 574 -35.32 -11.45 -18.90
C VAL A 574 -35.24 -11.42 -20.44
N GLY A 575 -34.15 -11.95 -20.99
CA GLY A 575 -33.90 -12.04 -22.44
C GLY A 575 -33.13 -10.85 -23.04
N ASP A 576 -33.09 -10.79 -24.37
CA ASP A 576 -32.32 -9.80 -25.14
C ASP A 576 -32.90 -8.36 -25.11
N SER A 577 -34.06 -8.18 -24.47
CA SER A 577 -34.88 -6.97 -24.47
C SER A 577 -34.37 -5.81 -23.60
N CYS A 578 -33.23 -5.97 -22.93
CA CYS A 578 -32.69 -4.94 -22.05
C CYS A 578 -31.90 -3.85 -22.79
N ALA A 579 -32.07 -2.61 -22.29
CA ALA A 579 -31.29 -1.44 -22.67
C ALA A 579 -29.79 -1.76 -22.59
N PRO A 580 -28.93 -1.20 -23.47
CA PRO A 580 -27.53 -1.58 -23.50
C PRO A 580 -26.85 -1.22 -22.17
N THR A 581 -26.15 -2.18 -21.57
CA THR A 581 -25.21 -1.98 -20.47
C THR A 581 -23.85 -1.57 -21.04
N TYR A 582 -23.10 -0.76 -20.29
CA TYR A 582 -21.82 -0.17 -20.73
C TYR A 582 -20.77 -0.37 -19.63
N ALA A 583 -19.55 -0.74 -20.00
CA ALA A 583 -18.38 -0.58 -19.15
C ALA A 583 -17.74 0.81 -19.34
N ASP A 584 -16.84 1.19 -18.45
CA ASP A 584 -16.07 2.44 -18.56
C ASP A 584 -14.95 2.31 -19.61
N ARG A 585 -14.64 3.40 -20.30
CA ARG A 585 -13.57 3.46 -21.31
C ARG A 585 -12.22 3.48 -20.59
N SER A 586 -11.31 2.58 -20.97
CA SER A 586 -10.04 2.45 -20.25
C SER A 586 -8.83 2.21 -21.13
N LEU A 587 -7.70 2.75 -20.69
CA LEU A 587 -6.35 2.35 -21.10
C LEU A 587 -5.72 1.66 -19.89
N ARG A 588 -5.58 0.33 -19.94
CA ARG A 588 -5.06 -0.45 -18.81
C ARG A 588 -3.59 -0.77 -19.07
N ILE A 589 -2.67 -0.45 -18.17
CA ILE A 589 -1.28 -0.93 -18.32
C ILE A 589 -1.30 -2.46 -18.17
N LEU A 590 -0.49 -3.19 -18.94
CA LEU A 590 -0.28 -4.62 -18.70
C LEU A 590 0.17 -4.84 -17.24
N SER A 591 -0.44 -5.79 -16.54
CA SER A 591 0.14 -6.30 -15.29
C SER A 591 1.50 -6.94 -15.53
N LYS A 592 2.32 -7.07 -14.48
CA LYS A 592 3.63 -7.73 -14.56
C LYS A 592 3.56 -9.11 -15.21
N ASN A 593 2.54 -9.90 -14.87
CA ASN A 593 2.31 -11.22 -15.46
C ASN A 593 1.86 -11.12 -16.94
N GLU A 594 0.95 -10.21 -17.29
CA GLU A 594 0.52 -10.00 -18.68
C GLU A 594 1.66 -9.51 -19.57
N TYR A 595 2.56 -8.66 -19.07
CA TYR A 595 3.77 -8.21 -19.76
C TYR A 595 4.70 -9.40 -20.03
N ILE A 596 5.04 -10.19 -19.00
CA ILE A 596 5.92 -11.36 -19.14
C ILE A 596 5.35 -12.38 -20.14
N ASN A 597 4.05 -12.70 -20.02
CA ASN A 597 3.38 -13.63 -20.92
C ASN A 597 3.33 -13.10 -22.37
N SER A 598 3.02 -11.81 -22.56
CA SER A 598 2.98 -11.18 -23.88
C SER A 598 4.36 -11.17 -24.54
N VAL A 599 5.43 -10.88 -23.79
CA VAL A 599 6.80 -10.94 -24.32
C VAL A 599 7.17 -12.37 -24.73
N LEU A 600 6.87 -13.37 -23.90
CA LEU A 600 7.09 -14.78 -24.23
C LEU A 600 6.34 -15.18 -25.51
N ASP A 601 5.07 -14.81 -25.63
CA ASP A 601 4.24 -15.16 -26.80
C ASP A 601 4.64 -14.45 -28.09
N LEU A 602 5.16 -13.23 -28.00
CA LEU A 602 5.58 -12.44 -29.15
C LEU A 602 7.01 -12.77 -29.61
N THR A 603 7.91 -13.09 -28.68
CA THR A 603 9.37 -13.18 -28.92
C THR A 603 10.00 -14.54 -28.65
N GLY A 604 9.26 -15.47 -28.02
CA GLY A 604 9.82 -16.72 -27.51
C GLY A 604 10.80 -16.55 -26.35
N VAL A 605 10.98 -15.34 -25.79
CA VAL A 605 11.86 -15.08 -24.64
C VAL A 605 11.07 -15.18 -23.34
N ASP A 606 11.31 -16.24 -22.56
CA ASP A 606 10.77 -16.37 -21.21
C ASP A 606 11.61 -15.55 -20.22
N LEU A 607 11.05 -14.46 -19.72
CA LEU A 607 11.75 -13.56 -18.80
C LEU A 607 12.04 -14.18 -17.44
N LYS A 608 11.28 -15.21 -17.02
CA LYS A 608 11.46 -15.88 -15.72
C LYS A 608 12.70 -16.78 -15.70
N THR A 609 13.13 -17.28 -16.87
CA THR A 609 14.34 -18.10 -17.02
C THR A 609 15.50 -17.35 -17.69
N THR A 610 15.23 -16.29 -18.45
CA THR A 610 16.26 -15.52 -19.17
C THR A 610 16.87 -14.39 -18.33
N LEU A 611 16.13 -13.83 -17.37
CA LEU A 611 16.58 -12.67 -16.59
C LEU A 611 16.90 -13.07 -15.14
N ASP A 612 17.89 -12.38 -14.56
CA ASP A 612 18.17 -12.47 -13.12
C ASP A 612 17.01 -11.93 -12.27
N ALA A 613 16.91 -12.42 -11.03
CA ALA A 613 15.81 -12.08 -10.12
C ALA A 613 15.71 -10.58 -9.80
N ALA A 614 16.83 -9.85 -9.76
CA ALA A 614 16.85 -8.40 -9.50
C ALA A 614 16.24 -7.61 -10.68
N THR A 615 16.54 -8.02 -11.91
CA THR A 615 15.95 -7.46 -13.13
C THR A 615 14.48 -7.83 -13.26
N LEU A 616 14.10 -9.06 -12.91
CA LEU A 616 12.68 -9.44 -12.89
C LEU A 616 11.92 -8.67 -11.77
N ALA A 617 12.59 -8.31 -10.68
CA ALA A 617 12.05 -7.43 -9.64
C ALA A 617 11.95 -5.96 -10.08
N SER A 618 12.75 -5.50 -11.05
CA SER A 618 12.67 -4.11 -11.57
C SER A 618 11.52 -3.87 -12.54
N ILE A 619 10.75 -4.89 -12.95
CA ILE A 619 9.45 -4.67 -13.59
C ILE A 619 8.55 -3.92 -12.59
N PRO A 620 7.94 -2.78 -12.96
CA PRO A 620 7.08 -2.00 -12.07
C PRO A 620 6.05 -2.86 -11.34
N ALA A 621 5.82 -2.54 -10.06
CA ALA A 621 4.83 -3.23 -9.25
C ALA A 621 3.41 -2.92 -9.74
N ASP A 622 2.56 -3.94 -9.75
CA ASP A 622 1.13 -3.79 -10.06
C ASP A 622 0.39 -3.13 -8.91
N ILE A 623 -0.64 -2.35 -9.22
CA ILE A 623 -1.59 -1.88 -8.22
C ILE A 623 -2.47 -3.07 -7.80
N LEU A 624 -2.65 -3.27 -6.49
CA LEU A 624 -3.59 -4.26 -5.98
C LEU A 624 -4.93 -3.59 -5.68
N VAL A 625 -6.02 -4.18 -6.19
CA VAL A 625 -7.40 -3.75 -5.97
C VAL A 625 -8.17 -4.96 -5.45
N ASN A 626 -8.61 -4.90 -4.19
CA ASN A 626 -9.22 -6.03 -3.48
C ASN A 626 -8.42 -7.34 -3.61
N GLY A 627 -7.10 -7.27 -3.48
CA GLY A 627 -6.20 -8.43 -3.55
C GLY A 627 -5.94 -8.99 -4.96
N PHE A 628 -6.40 -8.34 -6.03
CA PHE A 628 -6.06 -8.69 -7.41
C PHE A 628 -5.15 -7.64 -8.05
N THR A 629 -4.20 -8.08 -8.87
CA THR A 629 -3.38 -7.19 -9.70
C THR A 629 -4.25 -6.48 -10.74
N ASN A 630 -4.33 -5.15 -10.69
CA ASN A 630 -5.26 -4.34 -11.47
C ASN A 630 -4.67 -2.97 -11.83
N ASN A 631 -4.14 -2.85 -13.05
CA ASN A 631 -3.50 -1.63 -13.55
C ASN A 631 -4.44 -0.73 -14.38
N THR A 632 -5.76 -0.79 -14.16
CA THR A 632 -6.77 0.04 -14.85
C THR A 632 -6.60 1.55 -14.68
N ARG A 633 -6.05 1.99 -13.55
CA ARG A 633 -5.73 3.41 -13.25
C ARG A 633 -4.25 3.68 -13.03
N ALA A 634 -3.38 2.71 -13.33
CA ALA A 634 -1.94 2.88 -13.24
C ALA A 634 -1.43 3.84 -14.33
N THR A 635 -0.44 4.65 -14.00
CA THR A 635 0.23 5.57 -14.93
C THR A 635 1.71 5.21 -15.06
N ILE A 636 2.27 5.37 -16.26
CA ILE A 636 3.71 5.19 -16.47
C ILE A 636 4.43 6.42 -15.92
N THR A 637 5.18 6.22 -14.83
CA THR A 637 6.16 7.20 -14.33
C THR A 637 7.45 7.13 -15.14
N GLU A 638 8.30 8.15 -15.03
CA GLU A 638 9.61 8.15 -15.71
C GLU A 638 10.48 6.95 -15.31
N ASN A 639 10.47 6.58 -14.02
CA ASN A 639 11.17 5.40 -13.52
C ASN A 639 10.63 4.11 -14.14
N SER A 640 9.30 3.98 -14.27
CA SER A 640 8.69 2.84 -14.96
C SER A 640 9.07 2.79 -16.44
N ALA A 641 9.09 3.92 -17.14
CA ALA A 641 9.53 3.99 -18.53
C ALA A 641 11.00 3.58 -18.71
N ARG A 642 11.89 4.06 -17.82
CA ARG A 642 13.31 3.67 -17.80
C ARG A 642 13.50 2.18 -17.52
N ALA A 643 12.69 1.61 -16.62
CA ALA A 643 12.69 0.17 -16.35
C ALA A 643 12.23 -0.64 -17.57
N TYR A 644 11.15 -0.24 -18.24
CA TYR A 644 10.69 -0.90 -19.48
C TYR A 644 11.72 -0.81 -20.61
N GLU A 645 12.45 0.31 -20.76
CA GLU A 645 13.51 0.43 -21.77
C GLU A 645 14.74 -0.45 -21.47
N ALA A 646 15.13 -0.56 -20.19
CA ALA A 646 16.17 -1.49 -19.76
C ALA A 646 15.78 -2.95 -20.01
N LEU A 647 14.52 -3.31 -19.71
CA LEU A 647 13.96 -4.63 -19.99
C LEU A 647 13.90 -4.89 -21.50
N ALA A 648 13.36 -3.96 -22.29
CA ALA A 648 13.28 -4.08 -23.74
C ALA A 648 14.66 -4.26 -24.40
N THR A 649 15.70 -3.62 -23.86
CA THR A 649 17.10 -3.82 -24.30
C THR A 649 17.61 -5.24 -24.01
N LYS A 650 17.32 -5.78 -22.82
CA LYS A 650 17.65 -7.18 -22.48
C LYS A 650 16.85 -8.18 -23.32
N ILE A 651 15.55 -7.93 -23.54
CA ILE A 651 14.66 -8.74 -24.40
C ILE A 651 15.19 -8.76 -25.83
N ALA A 652 15.54 -7.60 -26.40
CA ALA A 652 16.10 -7.52 -27.75
C ALA A 652 17.42 -8.28 -27.90
N THR A 653 18.26 -8.27 -26.85
CA THR A 653 19.52 -9.03 -26.81
C THR A 653 19.25 -10.55 -26.76
N ALA A 654 18.30 -10.98 -25.92
CA ALA A 654 17.88 -12.38 -25.84
C ALA A 654 17.21 -12.88 -27.13
N SER A 655 16.37 -12.05 -27.77
CA SER A 655 15.79 -12.35 -29.08
C SER A 655 16.85 -12.50 -30.16
N ALA A 656 17.89 -11.64 -30.16
CA ALA A 656 19.01 -11.77 -31.09
C ALA A 656 19.79 -13.09 -30.91
N ALA A 657 19.98 -13.54 -29.66
CA ALA A 657 20.58 -14.85 -29.36
C ALA A 657 19.73 -16.04 -29.84
N LYS A 658 18.43 -15.84 -30.06
CA LYS A 658 17.50 -16.80 -30.70
C LYS A 658 17.28 -16.51 -32.19
N SER A 659 18.19 -15.77 -32.83
CA SER A 659 18.10 -15.35 -34.24
C SER A 659 16.78 -14.66 -34.61
N PHE A 660 16.15 -13.97 -33.65
CA PHE A 660 14.84 -13.31 -33.76
C PHE A 660 13.68 -14.25 -34.12
N ALA A 661 13.78 -15.55 -33.79
CA ALA A 661 12.68 -16.50 -33.92
C ALA A 661 11.41 -15.98 -33.22
N GLY A 662 10.27 -15.99 -33.92
CA GLY A 662 9.00 -15.40 -33.46
C GLY A 662 8.87 -13.88 -33.67
N VAL A 663 9.97 -13.15 -33.84
CA VAL A 663 10.00 -11.70 -34.08
C VAL A 663 10.07 -11.35 -35.57
N ALA A 664 10.93 -12.02 -36.35
CA ALA A 664 10.97 -11.85 -37.81
C ALA A 664 11.61 -13.05 -38.51
N THR A 665 11.00 -13.56 -39.57
CA THR A 665 11.63 -14.51 -40.50
C THR A 665 12.40 -13.74 -41.57
N CYS A 666 13.67 -13.46 -41.30
CA CYS A 666 14.53 -12.63 -42.14
C CYS A 666 15.33 -13.44 -43.16
N SER A 667 15.02 -13.29 -44.46
CA SER A 667 15.73 -13.96 -45.58
C SER A 667 16.03 -13.03 -46.77
N GLY A 668 16.05 -11.71 -46.56
CA GLY A 668 16.22 -10.70 -47.62
C GLY A 668 17.02 -9.48 -47.17
N THR A 669 16.77 -8.33 -47.83
CA THR A 669 17.41 -7.05 -47.47
C THR A 669 16.93 -6.53 -46.10
N VAL A 670 17.70 -5.61 -45.50
CA VAL A 670 17.30 -4.95 -44.24
C VAL A 670 15.91 -4.32 -44.35
N ALA A 671 15.59 -3.70 -45.49
CA ALA A 671 14.28 -3.12 -45.77
C ALA A 671 13.15 -4.18 -45.80
N ALA A 672 13.33 -5.29 -46.51
CA ALA A 672 12.33 -6.37 -46.57
C ALA A 672 12.10 -7.04 -45.20
N CYS A 673 13.15 -7.11 -44.37
CA CYS A 673 13.02 -7.48 -42.95
C CYS A 673 12.19 -6.47 -42.16
N GLY A 674 12.37 -5.17 -42.41
CA GLY A 674 11.57 -4.10 -41.80
C GLY A 674 10.10 -4.20 -42.17
N ASP A 675 9.79 -4.41 -43.45
CA ASP A 675 8.42 -4.60 -43.93
C ASP A 675 7.75 -5.81 -43.26
N THR A 676 8.48 -6.92 -43.13
CA THR A 676 8.01 -8.15 -42.46
C THR A 676 7.76 -7.91 -40.96
N PHE A 677 8.69 -7.24 -40.27
CA PHE A 677 8.57 -6.88 -38.85
C PHE A 677 7.36 -5.97 -38.59
N VAL A 678 7.14 -4.98 -39.45
CA VAL A 678 6.02 -4.03 -39.37
C VAL A 678 4.68 -4.70 -39.70
N ALA A 679 4.63 -5.60 -40.69
CA ALA A 679 3.41 -6.25 -41.12
C ALA A 679 2.91 -7.33 -40.15
N ASP A 680 3.82 -8.11 -39.54
CA ASP A 680 3.48 -9.21 -38.63
C ASP A 680 3.72 -8.84 -37.16
N PHE A 681 4.98 -8.72 -36.73
CA PHE A 681 5.32 -8.61 -35.31
C PHE A 681 4.74 -7.36 -34.66
N ALA A 682 4.89 -6.19 -35.28
CA ALA A 682 4.34 -4.95 -34.73
C ALA A 682 2.81 -4.99 -34.66
N LYS A 683 2.14 -5.60 -35.65
CA LYS A 683 0.68 -5.85 -35.63
C LYS A 683 0.29 -6.73 -34.43
N ARG A 684 1.02 -7.83 -34.19
CA ARG A 684 0.78 -8.73 -33.04
C ARG A 684 1.05 -8.06 -31.69
N ALA A 685 2.09 -7.24 -31.60
CA ALA A 685 2.46 -6.53 -30.38
C ALA A 685 1.49 -5.40 -30.02
N PHE A 686 1.06 -4.60 -31.01
CA PHE A 686 0.06 -3.54 -30.81
C PHE A 686 -1.38 -4.08 -30.84
N ARG A 687 -1.55 -5.35 -31.20
CA ARG A 687 -2.82 -6.10 -31.24
C ARG A 687 -3.83 -5.57 -32.27
N ARG A 688 -3.38 -4.67 -33.15
CA ARG A 688 -4.13 -4.04 -34.24
C ARG A 688 -3.19 -3.72 -35.42
N PRO A 689 -3.71 -3.47 -36.63
CA PRO A 689 -2.94 -2.90 -37.73
C PRO A 689 -2.30 -1.56 -37.32
N LEU A 690 -1.06 -1.35 -37.75
CA LEU A 690 -0.36 -0.07 -37.61
C LEU A 690 -0.96 0.97 -38.57
N THR A 691 -1.01 2.24 -38.12
CA THR A 691 -1.35 3.37 -39.00
C THR A 691 -0.24 3.62 -40.03
N THR A 692 -0.54 4.36 -41.10
CA THR A 692 0.47 4.72 -42.11
C THR A 692 1.65 5.49 -41.52
N GLU A 693 1.40 6.34 -40.52
CA GLU A 693 2.42 7.08 -39.77
C GLU A 693 3.30 6.12 -38.93
N GLU A 694 2.68 5.19 -38.19
CA GLU A 694 3.40 4.17 -37.41
C GLU A 694 4.28 3.31 -38.33
N LYS A 695 3.75 2.83 -39.47
CA LYS A 695 4.52 2.05 -40.45
C LYS A 695 5.76 2.80 -40.95
N THR A 696 5.58 4.08 -41.29
CA THR A 696 6.67 4.95 -41.77
C THR A 696 7.75 5.16 -40.70
N ASN A 697 7.32 5.41 -39.45
CA ASN A 697 8.22 5.59 -38.32
C ASN A 697 9.01 4.31 -38.03
N TYR A 698 8.38 3.14 -38.05
CA TYR A 698 9.08 1.86 -37.82
C TYR A 698 10.00 1.46 -38.98
N ALA A 699 9.61 1.72 -40.24
CA ALA A 699 10.46 1.47 -41.40
C ALA A 699 11.79 2.26 -41.35
N THR A 700 11.79 3.43 -40.69
CA THR A 700 13.00 4.26 -40.51
C THR A 700 14.10 3.51 -39.74
N PHE A 701 13.76 2.64 -38.78
CA PHE A 701 14.74 1.82 -38.03
C PHE A 701 15.47 0.79 -38.89
N PHE A 702 14.92 0.46 -40.07
CA PHE A 702 15.50 -0.48 -41.04
C PHE A 702 16.19 0.23 -42.22
N SER A 703 16.37 1.55 -42.11
CA SER A 703 17.15 2.38 -43.02
C SER A 703 18.50 2.78 -42.40
N SER A 704 19.47 3.15 -43.23
CA SER A 704 20.79 3.61 -42.78
C SER A 704 20.81 4.96 -42.04
N SER A 705 19.66 5.65 -41.96
CA SER A 705 19.53 7.00 -41.39
C SER A 705 19.89 7.11 -39.90
N LEU A 706 19.92 5.98 -39.18
CA LEU A 706 20.25 5.91 -37.75
C LEU A 706 21.64 5.31 -37.47
N GLY A 707 22.51 5.19 -38.49
CA GLY A 707 23.85 4.60 -38.34
C GLY A 707 23.86 3.08 -38.13
N VAL A 708 22.73 2.42 -38.34
CA VAL A 708 22.57 0.97 -38.22
C VAL A 708 23.19 0.28 -39.44
N THR A 709 24.14 -0.64 -39.21
CA THR A 709 24.89 -1.34 -40.27
C THR A 709 24.49 -2.80 -40.47
N THR A 710 23.71 -3.40 -39.57
CA THR A 710 23.27 -4.81 -39.67
C THR A 710 21.77 -4.97 -39.43
N THR A 711 21.16 -5.98 -40.06
CA THR A 711 19.76 -6.36 -39.84
C THR A 711 19.47 -6.70 -38.37
N SER A 712 20.44 -7.30 -37.66
CA SER A 712 20.33 -7.61 -36.23
C SER A 712 20.14 -6.34 -35.41
N ASP A 713 20.91 -5.29 -35.69
CA ASP A 713 20.87 -4.08 -34.89
C ASP A 713 19.64 -3.22 -35.22
N ALA A 714 19.16 -3.28 -36.47
CA ALA A 714 17.85 -2.74 -36.85
C ALA A 714 16.71 -3.42 -36.06
N LEU A 715 16.71 -4.76 -36.03
CA LEU A 715 15.72 -5.55 -35.29
C LEU A 715 15.77 -5.29 -33.78
N LYS A 716 16.98 -5.15 -33.19
CA LYS A 716 17.10 -4.78 -31.75
C LYS A 716 16.48 -3.41 -31.47
N LEU A 717 16.74 -2.42 -32.32
CA LEU A 717 16.23 -1.06 -32.13
C LEU A 717 14.71 -0.99 -32.32
N ALA A 718 14.19 -1.63 -33.39
CA ALA A 718 12.76 -1.69 -33.66
C ALA A 718 12.00 -2.47 -32.57
N LEU A 719 12.54 -3.59 -32.10
CA LEU A 719 11.95 -4.38 -31.00
C LEU A 719 11.92 -3.59 -29.68
N ARG A 720 12.99 -2.83 -29.36
CA ARG A 720 12.99 -1.92 -28.21
C ARG A 720 11.87 -0.89 -28.30
N ALA A 721 11.79 -0.18 -29.43
CA ALA A 721 10.76 0.83 -29.67
C ALA A 721 9.33 0.28 -29.60
N VAL A 722 9.07 -0.94 -30.11
CA VAL A 722 7.78 -1.61 -29.95
C VAL A 722 7.48 -1.92 -28.49
N LEU A 723 8.43 -2.48 -27.74
CA LEU A 723 8.23 -2.93 -26.35
C LEU A 723 8.17 -1.78 -25.33
N THR A 724 8.59 -0.56 -25.67
CA THR A 724 8.38 0.65 -24.87
C THR A 724 7.27 1.58 -25.40
N SER A 725 6.66 1.23 -26.54
CA SER A 725 5.52 1.96 -27.08
C SER A 725 4.30 1.89 -26.14
N PRO A 726 3.55 2.99 -25.95
CA PRO A 726 2.25 2.96 -25.29
C PRO A 726 1.26 1.97 -25.93
N GLN A 727 1.37 1.71 -27.24
CA GLN A 727 0.52 0.76 -27.96
C GLN A 727 0.77 -0.71 -27.54
N PHE A 728 1.95 -1.01 -26.99
CA PHE A 728 2.26 -2.30 -26.39
C PHE A 728 1.97 -2.29 -24.89
N LEU A 729 2.48 -1.28 -24.15
CA LEU A 729 2.38 -1.23 -22.69
C LEU A 729 0.94 -1.06 -22.17
N TYR A 730 0.05 -0.47 -22.96
CA TYR A 730 -1.38 -0.37 -22.65
C TYR A 730 -2.22 -1.35 -23.47
N ARG A 731 -3.31 -1.83 -22.85
CA ARG A 731 -4.48 -2.43 -23.49
C ARG A 731 -5.52 -1.32 -23.71
N SER A 732 -5.97 -1.15 -24.96
CA SER A 732 -7.06 -0.21 -25.29
C SER A 732 -8.41 -0.88 -25.12
N GLU A 733 -9.32 -0.20 -24.43
CA GLU A 733 -10.76 -0.45 -24.43
C GLU A 733 -11.49 0.90 -24.58
N MET A 734 -11.05 1.69 -25.55
CA MET A 734 -11.52 3.07 -25.79
C MET A 734 -12.66 3.13 -26.80
N GLY A 735 -12.69 2.19 -27.75
CA GLY A 735 -13.76 2.05 -28.75
C GLY A 735 -13.92 3.22 -29.73
N VAL A 736 -14.79 3.01 -30.71
CA VAL A 736 -15.22 4.01 -31.70
C VAL A 736 -16.59 4.54 -31.31
N LYS A 737 -16.78 5.86 -31.41
CA LYS A 737 -18.05 6.50 -31.03
C LYS A 737 -19.19 6.12 -31.98
N VAL A 738 -20.38 5.89 -31.44
CA VAL A 738 -21.56 5.49 -32.21
C VAL A 738 -21.97 6.56 -33.23
N ALA A 739 -21.82 7.84 -32.90
CA ALA A 739 -22.01 8.95 -33.83
C ALA A 739 -21.13 8.82 -35.09
N ASP A 740 -19.84 8.53 -34.91
CA ASP A 740 -18.87 8.43 -36.00
C ASP A 740 -19.13 7.18 -36.87
N LEU A 741 -19.53 6.07 -36.24
CA LEU A 741 -19.98 4.85 -36.92
C LEU A 741 -21.20 5.09 -37.82
N ARG A 742 -22.17 5.89 -37.34
CA ARG A 742 -23.38 6.27 -38.10
C ARG A 742 -23.07 7.27 -39.22
N ALA A 743 -22.14 8.19 -39.00
CA ALA A 743 -21.68 9.16 -39.99
C ALA A 743 -20.72 8.57 -41.04
N GLY A 744 -20.15 7.38 -40.80
CA GLY A 744 -19.16 6.76 -41.68
C GLY A 744 -17.78 7.43 -41.63
N THR A 745 -17.47 8.18 -40.57
CA THR A 745 -16.25 9.01 -40.42
C THR A 745 -15.09 8.31 -39.70
N VAL A 746 -15.19 6.99 -39.52
CA VAL A 746 -14.27 6.16 -38.73
C VAL A 746 -12.97 5.86 -39.50
N ASP A 747 -11.83 5.86 -38.81
CA ASP A 747 -10.56 5.41 -39.40
C ASP A 747 -10.62 3.92 -39.79
N THR A 748 -10.21 3.65 -41.03
CA THR A 748 -9.92 2.33 -41.59
C THR A 748 -9.20 1.36 -40.63
N THR A 749 -8.27 1.84 -39.79
CA THR A 749 -7.53 0.98 -38.84
C THR A 749 -8.41 0.33 -37.77
N ALA A 750 -9.57 0.92 -37.48
CA ALA A 750 -10.53 0.41 -36.52
C ALA A 750 -11.31 -0.84 -37.02
N ASN A 751 -11.31 -1.10 -38.34
CA ASN A 751 -11.98 -2.23 -39.00
C ASN A 751 -13.45 -2.46 -38.56
N ILE A 752 -14.23 -1.38 -38.40
CA ILE A 752 -15.61 -1.43 -37.90
C ILE A 752 -16.50 -0.38 -38.59
N THR A 753 -17.75 -0.76 -38.84
CA THR A 753 -18.84 0.07 -39.37
C THR A 753 -20.10 -0.16 -38.53
N ILE A 754 -21.10 0.72 -38.62
CA ILE A 754 -22.38 0.53 -37.91
C ILE A 754 -23.11 -0.77 -38.31
N ASN A 755 -22.82 -1.33 -39.50
CA ASN A 755 -23.41 -2.59 -39.95
C ASN A 755 -22.78 -3.82 -39.30
N ASP A 756 -21.56 -3.71 -38.76
CA ASP A 756 -20.92 -4.81 -38.01
C ASP A 756 -21.52 -4.95 -36.60
N VAL A 757 -22.13 -3.88 -36.06
CA VAL A 757 -22.88 -3.89 -34.80
C VAL A 757 -24.15 -4.75 -34.97
N PRO A 758 -24.50 -5.63 -33.99
CA PRO A 758 -25.73 -6.41 -34.02
C PRO A 758 -26.98 -5.56 -34.30
N ALA A 759 -27.82 -6.01 -35.24
CA ALA A 759 -28.95 -5.22 -35.75
C ALA A 759 -29.91 -4.71 -34.65
N ALA A 760 -30.13 -5.51 -33.60
CA ALA A 760 -30.96 -5.16 -32.45
C ALA A 760 -30.41 -3.99 -31.61
N ASP A 761 -29.08 -3.78 -31.58
CA ASP A 761 -28.45 -2.72 -30.78
C ASP A 761 -28.20 -1.43 -31.59
N ARG A 762 -28.21 -1.48 -32.94
CA ARG A 762 -27.85 -0.35 -33.83
C ARG A 762 -28.66 0.93 -33.58
N THR A 763 -29.94 0.80 -33.21
CA THR A 763 -30.85 1.92 -32.97
C THR A 763 -30.95 2.28 -31.48
N SER A 764 -30.76 1.34 -30.56
CA SER A 764 -30.86 1.56 -29.11
C SER A 764 -29.61 2.18 -28.48
N LEU A 765 -28.44 2.07 -29.13
CA LEU A 765 -27.23 2.73 -28.67
C LEU A 765 -27.31 4.26 -28.87
N PRO A 766 -27.01 5.09 -27.86
CA PRO A 766 -26.94 6.53 -28.00
C PRO A 766 -25.66 6.95 -28.73
N ASP A 767 -25.69 8.11 -29.41
CA ASP A 767 -24.52 8.68 -30.11
C ASP A 767 -23.32 8.99 -29.21
N THR A 768 -23.54 9.05 -27.90
CA THR A 768 -22.51 9.24 -26.86
C THR A 768 -21.86 7.94 -26.37
N ALA A 769 -22.39 6.77 -26.78
CA ALA A 769 -21.74 5.50 -26.50
C ALA A 769 -20.61 5.20 -27.49
N TYR A 770 -19.78 4.22 -27.14
CA TYR A 770 -18.66 3.73 -27.93
C TYR A 770 -18.77 2.21 -28.10
N VAL A 771 -18.29 1.69 -29.23
CA VAL A 771 -18.22 0.25 -29.53
C VAL A 771 -16.76 -0.14 -29.65
N LEU A 772 -16.33 -1.20 -28.95
CA LEU A 772 -14.97 -1.73 -29.12
C LEU A 772 -14.73 -2.16 -30.56
N THR A 773 -13.53 -1.92 -31.07
CA THR A 773 -13.10 -2.50 -32.36
C THR A 773 -12.96 -4.03 -32.28
N PRO A 774 -12.98 -4.78 -33.41
CA PRO A 774 -12.70 -6.21 -33.41
C PRO A 774 -11.35 -6.57 -32.76
N TYR A 775 -10.36 -5.68 -32.86
CA TYR A 775 -9.03 -5.83 -32.27
C TYR A 775 -9.01 -5.60 -30.75
N GLU A 776 -9.76 -4.62 -30.25
CA GLU A 776 -9.97 -4.43 -28.81
C GLU A 776 -10.79 -5.59 -28.22
N MET A 777 -11.78 -6.10 -28.96
CA MET A 777 -12.54 -7.30 -28.58
C MET A 777 -11.63 -8.56 -28.52
N ALA A 778 -10.79 -8.78 -29.53
CA ALA A 778 -9.79 -9.85 -29.51
C ALA A 778 -8.83 -9.70 -28.31
N SER A 779 -8.38 -8.47 -28.02
CA SER A 779 -7.52 -8.16 -26.88
C SER A 779 -8.20 -8.45 -25.55
N PHE A 780 -9.46 -8.04 -25.38
CA PHE A 780 -10.25 -8.34 -24.18
C PHE A 780 -10.33 -9.86 -23.96
N LEU A 781 -10.75 -10.63 -24.97
CA LEU A 781 -10.84 -12.09 -24.88
C LEU A 781 -9.47 -12.73 -24.56
N ALA A 782 -8.40 -12.32 -25.24
CA ALA A 782 -7.07 -12.89 -25.02
C ALA A 782 -6.59 -12.71 -23.57
N PHE A 783 -6.65 -11.50 -23.04
CA PHE A 783 -6.17 -11.22 -21.69
C PHE A 783 -7.09 -11.79 -20.61
N THR A 784 -8.42 -11.75 -20.78
CA THR A 784 -9.38 -12.31 -19.81
C THR A 784 -9.33 -13.83 -19.71
N TYR A 785 -8.99 -14.56 -20.79
CA TYR A 785 -8.99 -16.03 -20.77
C TYR A 785 -7.59 -16.65 -20.76
N THR A 786 -6.53 -15.90 -21.09
CA THR A 786 -5.16 -16.43 -21.14
C THR A 786 -4.09 -15.55 -20.48
N GLY A 787 -4.45 -14.34 -20.01
CA GLY A 787 -3.49 -13.41 -19.40
C GLY A 787 -2.34 -13.00 -20.32
N SER A 788 -2.59 -12.94 -21.62
CA SER A 788 -1.59 -12.63 -22.66
C SER A 788 -2.22 -11.99 -23.90
N THR A 789 -1.37 -11.56 -24.84
CA THR A 789 -1.75 -10.94 -26.11
C THR A 789 -2.55 -11.90 -27.02
N PRO A 790 -3.41 -11.41 -27.93
CA PRO A 790 -4.13 -12.24 -28.90
C PRO A 790 -3.23 -13.14 -29.74
N ASP A 791 -3.64 -14.39 -29.89
CA ASP A 791 -3.03 -15.33 -30.84
C ASP A 791 -3.46 -15.04 -32.28
N ALA A 792 -2.79 -15.68 -33.24
CA ALA A 792 -3.05 -15.51 -34.66
C ALA A 792 -4.51 -15.85 -35.05
N THR A 793 -5.16 -16.77 -34.33
CA THR A 793 -6.57 -17.13 -34.57
C THR A 793 -7.52 -16.02 -34.12
N LEU A 794 -7.28 -15.40 -32.95
CA LEU A 794 -8.04 -14.23 -32.51
C LEU A 794 -7.81 -13.00 -33.40
N LEU A 795 -6.57 -12.77 -33.85
CA LEU A 795 -6.27 -11.67 -34.77
C LEU A 795 -6.89 -11.87 -36.15
N ALA A 796 -6.88 -13.09 -36.70
CA ALA A 796 -7.59 -13.41 -37.94
C ALA A 796 -9.13 -13.30 -37.78
N ALA A 797 -9.66 -13.59 -36.58
CA ALA A 797 -11.06 -13.35 -36.26
C ALA A 797 -11.39 -11.84 -36.19
N ALA A 798 -10.48 -11.01 -35.67
CA ALA A 798 -10.60 -9.57 -35.70
C ALA A 798 -10.50 -8.99 -37.13
N ASP A 799 -9.56 -9.48 -37.94
CA ASP A 799 -9.38 -9.11 -39.36
C ASP A 799 -10.68 -9.37 -40.14
N SER A 800 -11.27 -10.57 -39.97
CA SER A 800 -12.51 -11.02 -40.62
C SER A 800 -13.80 -10.54 -39.93
N LYS A 801 -13.71 -9.73 -38.88
CA LYS A 801 -14.85 -9.25 -38.08
C LYS A 801 -15.77 -10.37 -37.57
N SER A 802 -15.20 -11.51 -37.17
CA SER A 802 -15.92 -12.70 -36.70
C SER A 802 -15.93 -12.83 -35.16
N LEU A 803 -16.03 -11.69 -34.45
CA LEU A 803 -16.06 -11.59 -32.99
C LEU A 803 -17.29 -10.84 -32.45
N TRP A 804 -18.41 -10.85 -33.19
CA TRP A 804 -19.60 -10.06 -32.87
C TRP A 804 -20.74 -10.87 -32.27
N THR A 805 -21.07 -12.02 -32.87
CA THR A 805 -22.19 -12.83 -32.39
C THR A 805 -21.82 -13.61 -31.14
N LYS A 806 -22.82 -13.95 -30.31
CA LYS A 806 -22.61 -14.76 -29.10
C LYS A 806 -21.90 -16.08 -29.44
N ALA A 807 -22.39 -16.83 -30.43
CA ALA A 807 -21.80 -18.09 -30.85
C ALA A 807 -20.33 -17.99 -31.34
N GLN A 808 -19.98 -16.92 -32.06
CA GLN A 808 -18.59 -16.66 -32.48
C GLN A 808 -17.66 -16.46 -31.28
N ILE A 809 -18.09 -15.64 -30.32
CA ILE A 809 -17.34 -15.33 -29.11
C ILE A 809 -17.20 -16.59 -28.23
N GLU A 810 -18.29 -17.32 -28.01
CA GLU A 810 -18.30 -18.56 -27.22
C GLU A 810 -17.39 -19.64 -27.82
N ALA A 811 -17.31 -19.74 -29.16
CA ALA A 811 -16.38 -20.65 -29.82
C ALA A 811 -14.91 -20.27 -29.53
N GLN A 812 -14.55 -18.98 -29.58
CA GLN A 812 -13.21 -18.53 -29.21
C GLN A 812 -12.91 -18.72 -27.72
N ILE A 813 -13.85 -18.39 -26.82
CA ILE A 813 -13.68 -18.62 -25.37
C ILE A 813 -13.45 -20.11 -25.09
N THR A 814 -14.26 -20.99 -25.69
CA THR A 814 -14.11 -22.44 -25.53
C THR A 814 -12.73 -22.94 -25.96
N ARG A 815 -12.20 -22.40 -27.07
CA ARG A 815 -10.84 -22.69 -27.54
C ARG A 815 -9.77 -22.16 -26.59
N LEU A 816 -9.89 -20.91 -26.13
CA LEU A 816 -8.93 -20.27 -25.22
C LEU A 816 -8.85 -20.99 -23.87
N LEU A 817 -10.00 -21.37 -23.30
CA LEU A 817 -10.09 -22.17 -22.06
C LEU A 817 -9.42 -23.55 -22.18
N GLY A 818 -9.32 -24.10 -23.40
CA GLY A 818 -8.59 -25.35 -23.65
C GLY A 818 -7.05 -25.22 -23.65
N THR A 819 -6.50 -24.01 -23.50
CA THR A 819 -5.05 -23.77 -23.58
C THR A 819 -4.33 -23.94 -22.24
N THR A 820 -3.06 -24.30 -22.29
CA THR A 820 -2.16 -24.28 -21.11
C THR A 820 -2.03 -22.87 -20.51
N LYS A 821 -2.15 -21.82 -21.34
CA LYS A 821 -2.15 -20.41 -20.90
C LYS A 821 -3.35 -20.10 -20.01
N ALA A 822 -4.55 -20.56 -20.38
CA ALA A 822 -5.73 -20.43 -19.53
C ALA A 822 -5.53 -21.14 -18.18
N ARG A 823 -5.01 -22.37 -18.15
CA ARG A 823 -4.69 -23.09 -16.91
C ARG A 823 -3.73 -22.32 -16.00
N SER A 824 -2.70 -21.70 -16.57
CA SER A 824 -1.77 -20.83 -15.84
C SER A 824 -2.44 -19.53 -15.35
N HIS A 825 -3.26 -18.89 -16.19
CA HIS A 825 -3.95 -17.64 -15.87
C HIS A 825 -4.98 -17.82 -14.74
N PHE A 826 -5.91 -18.75 -14.89
CA PHE A 826 -6.92 -19.07 -13.87
C PHE A 826 -6.28 -19.66 -12.61
N GLY A 827 -5.18 -20.40 -12.72
CA GLY A 827 -4.38 -20.81 -11.57
C GLY A 827 -3.76 -19.63 -10.82
N ASN A 828 -3.19 -18.63 -11.50
CA ASN A 828 -2.68 -17.41 -10.86
C ASN A 828 -3.79 -16.61 -10.20
N PHE A 829 -4.94 -16.46 -10.88
CA PHE A 829 -6.11 -15.82 -10.30
C PHE A 829 -6.59 -16.51 -9.01
N ALA A 830 -6.59 -17.85 -8.97
CA ALA A 830 -6.97 -18.61 -7.77
C ALA A 830 -6.09 -18.30 -6.55
N VAL A 831 -4.76 -18.23 -6.72
CA VAL A 831 -3.86 -17.91 -5.59
C VAL A 831 -3.93 -16.44 -5.18
N GLN A 832 -4.21 -15.49 -6.10
CA GLN A 832 -4.53 -14.11 -5.72
C GLN A 832 -5.86 -14.01 -4.96
N TRP A 833 -6.88 -14.76 -5.38
CA TRP A 833 -8.21 -14.76 -4.75
C TRP A 833 -8.14 -15.23 -3.28
N LEU A 834 -7.20 -16.14 -2.99
CA LEU A 834 -6.89 -16.62 -1.64
C LEU A 834 -5.83 -15.78 -0.90
N ASP A 835 -5.19 -14.80 -1.55
CA ASP A 835 -3.97 -14.10 -1.10
C ASP A 835 -2.81 -15.07 -0.76
N ALA A 836 -2.79 -16.23 -1.41
CA ALA A 836 -1.82 -17.29 -1.16
C ALA A 836 -0.44 -17.02 -1.79
N GLU A 837 -0.30 -16.08 -2.73
CA GLU A 837 1.00 -15.79 -3.38
C GLU A 837 2.13 -15.43 -2.38
N GLY A 838 1.77 -14.87 -1.22
CA GLY A 838 2.71 -14.58 -0.13
C GLY A 838 3.29 -15.80 0.59
N LEU A 839 2.69 -16.99 0.45
CA LEU A 839 3.00 -18.18 1.25
C LEU A 839 4.46 -18.62 1.20
N GLN A 840 5.12 -18.43 0.05
CA GLN A 840 6.54 -18.76 -0.15
C GLN A 840 7.52 -17.84 0.61
N TYR A 841 7.02 -16.73 1.19
CA TYR A 841 7.76 -15.81 2.05
C TYR A 841 7.33 -15.92 3.52
N ASP A 842 6.23 -16.62 3.81
CA ASP A 842 5.66 -16.78 5.14
C ASP A 842 6.43 -17.86 5.93
N ALA A 843 7.50 -17.44 6.63
CA ALA A 843 8.22 -18.31 7.55
C ALA A 843 7.31 -18.87 8.66
N ARG A 844 7.56 -20.11 9.06
CA ARG A 844 6.97 -20.75 10.25
C ARG A 844 8.10 -21.14 11.20
N ASP A 845 7.78 -21.34 12.46
CA ASP A 845 8.75 -21.81 13.46
C ASP A 845 9.38 -23.15 13.02
N PRO A 846 10.67 -23.20 12.66
CA PRO A 846 11.30 -24.40 12.13
C PRO A 846 11.60 -25.43 13.24
N ALA A 847 11.65 -25.02 14.51
CA ALA A 847 11.79 -25.94 15.63
C ALA A 847 10.47 -26.68 15.92
N ARG A 848 9.34 -26.00 15.69
CA ARG A 848 7.98 -26.54 15.87
C ARG A 848 7.47 -27.29 14.64
N TYR A 849 7.88 -26.88 13.43
CA TYR A 849 7.35 -27.39 12.15
C TYR A 849 8.46 -27.77 11.14
N PRO A 850 9.41 -28.65 11.49
CA PRO A 850 10.56 -28.98 10.63
C PRO A 850 10.19 -29.61 9.28
N THR A 851 8.99 -30.17 9.14
CA THR A 851 8.47 -30.78 7.90
C THR A 851 7.81 -29.79 6.95
N TYR A 852 7.57 -28.53 7.38
CA TYR A 852 6.97 -27.48 6.54
C TYR A 852 8.03 -26.80 5.65
N THR A 853 8.50 -27.53 4.64
CA THR A 853 9.57 -27.07 3.74
C THR A 853 9.06 -26.15 2.64
N THR A 854 9.97 -25.44 1.98
CA THR A 854 9.65 -24.62 0.79
C THR A 854 9.03 -25.43 -0.35
N ASP A 855 9.32 -26.72 -0.47
CA ASP A 855 8.71 -27.57 -1.50
C ASP A 855 7.28 -27.98 -1.14
N VAL A 856 6.97 -28.14 0.16
CA VAL A 856 5.58 -28.26 0.65
C VAL A 856 4.82 -26.96 0.35
N GLN A 857 5.41 -25.79 0.62
CA GLN A 857 4.78 -24.48 0.31
C GLN A 857 4.46 -24.34 -1.19
N LYS A 858 5.42 -24.64 -2.08
CA LYS A 858 5.19 -24.64 -3.53
C LYS A 858 4.07 -25.61 -3.91
N ALA A 859 4.08 -26.82 -3.38
CA ALA A 859 3.07 -27.82 -3.69
C ALA A 859 1.67 -27.43 -3.18
N MET A 860 1.56 -26.71 -2.06
CA MET A 860 0.29 -26.12 -1.59
C MET A 860 -0.25 -25.05 -2.54
N LEU A 861 0.61 -24.24 -3.16
CA LEU A 861 0.18 -23.31 -4.20
C LEU A 861 -0.34 -24.06 -5.42
N GLU A 862 0.35 -25.10 -5.86
CA GLU A 862 -0.10 -25.95 -6.96
C GLU A 862 -1.37 -26.75 -6.63
N GLU A 863 -1.59 -27.15 -5.38
CA GLU A 863 -2.87 -27.71 -4.88
C GLU A 863 -4.02 -26.73 -5.14
N ALA A 864 -3.90 -25.48 -4.68
CA ALA A 864 -4.94 -24.47 -4.85
C ALA A 864 -5.22 -24.14 -6.33
N ARG A 865 -4.17 -24.03 -7.14
CA ARG A 865 -4.28 -23.83 -8.60
C ARG A 865 -5.00 -24.99 -9.27
N ALA A 866 -4.69 -26.23 -8.89
CA ALA A 866 -5.26 -27.42 -9.51
C ALA A 866 -6.72 -27.63 -9.09
N ILE A 867 -7.09 -27.41 -7.82
CA ILE A 867 -8.49 -27.43 -7.36
C ILE A 867 -9.34 -26.44 -8.18
N TYR A 868 -8.86 -25.22 -8.39
CA TYR A 868 -9.61 -24.21 -9.14
C TYR A 868 -9.74 -24.57 -10.63
N ASN A 869 -8.65 -25.00 -11.27
CA ASN A 869 -8.66 -25.39 -12.68
C ASN A 869 -9.51 -26.64 -12.96
N ASP A 870 -9.57 -27.60 -12.03
CA ASP A 870 -10.40 -28.81 -12.14
C ASP A 870 -11.89 -28.47 -12.32
N VAL A 871 -12.34 -27.41 -11.64
CA VAL A 871 -13.74 -26.95 -11.65
C VAL A 871 -14.03 -25.97 -12.79
N ILE A 872 -13.08 -25.10 -13.16
CA ILE A 872 -13.28 -24.13 -14.25
C ILE A 872 -13.05 -24.72 -15.64
N LEU A 873 -12.01 -25.54 -15.81
CA LEU A 873 -11.53 -25.99 -17.12
C LEU A 873 -11.88 -27.46 -17.38
N ASP A 874 -11.68 -28.33 -16.39
CA ASP A 874 -11.78 -29.78 -16.53
C ASP A 874 -13.19 -30.35 -16.22
N GLY A 875 -14.13 -29.49 -15.82
CA GLY A 875 -15.56 -29.81 -15.74
C GLY A 875 -16.03 -30.46 -14.43
N ALA A 876 -15.24 -30.41 -13.36
CA ALA A 876 -15.71 -30.79 -12.03
C ALA A 876 -16.85 -29.86 -11.54
N ALA A 877 -17.74 -30.38 -10.69
CA ALA A 877 -18.88 -29.63 -10.19
C ALA A 877 -18.44 -28.41 -9.35
N PHE A 878 -19.18 -27.30 -9.45
CA PHE A 878 -18.88 -26.04 -8.74
C PHE A 878 -18.77 -26.20 -7.21
N SER A 879 -19.56 -27.12 -6.63
CA SER A 879 -19.47 -27.54 -5.23
C SER A 879 -18.05 -27.94 -4.81
N ASN A 880 -17.24 -28.52 -5.71
CA ASN A 880 -15.93 -29.08 -5.41
C ASN A 880 -14.87 -28.01 -5.11
N LEU A 881 -15.13 -26.72 -5.41
CA LEU A 881 -14.31 -25.61 -4.90
C LEU A 881 -14.40 -25.46 -3.38
N TYR A 882 -15.45 -26.00 -2.74
CA TYR A 882 -15.74 -25.79 -1.32
C TYR A 882 -15.85 -27.10 -0.54
N THR A 883 -16.35 -28.17 -1.16
CA THR A 883 -16.48 -29.48 -0.56
C THR A 883 -16.18 -30.58 -1.58
N SER A 884 -15.04 -31.24 -1.43
CA SER A 884 -14.59 -32.35 -2.29
C SER A 884 -14.13 -33.53 -1.43
N SER A 885 -14.20 -34.74 -2.01
CA SER A 885 -13.62 -35.98 -1.45
C SER A 885 -12.19 -36.22 -1.92
N TYR A 886 -11.57 -35.24 -2.56
CA TYR A 886 -10.22 -35.29 -3.13
C TYR A 886 -9.53 -33.93 -2.98
N THR A 887 -8.20 -33.94 -3.06
CA THR A 887 -7.37 -32.76 -3.29
C THR A 887 -6.38 -33.02 -4.42
N PHE A 888 -5.49 -32.07 -4.70
CA PHE A 888 -4.36 -32.24 -5.61
C PHE A 888 -3.04 -32.23 -4.84
N ALA A 889 -2.23 -33.30 -4.98
CA ALA A 889 -0.97 -33.45 -4.28
C ALA A 889 0.09 -34.12 -5.16
N ASN A 890 1.35 -33.72 -4.98
CA ASN A 890 2.52 -34.43 -5.50
C ASN A 890 3.08 -35.35 -4.39
N SER A 891 4.15 -36.11 -4.63
CA SER A 891 4.68 -37.06 -3.63
C SER A 891 5.04 -36.38 -2.30
N ALA A 892 5.60 -35.16 -2.35
CA ALA A 892 5.98 -34.39 -1.18
C ALA A 892 4.77 -33.93 -0.36
N LEU A 893 3.76 -33.33 -1.01
CA LEU A 893 2.55 -32.85 -0.33
C LEU A 893 1.68 -34.00 0.17
N ALA A 894 1.58 -35.10 -0.58
CA ALA A 894 0.87 -36.29 -0.15
C ALA A 894 1.52 -36.90 1.10
N SER A 895 2.85 -37.03 1.12
CA SER A 895 3.59 -37.46 2.30
C SER A 895 3.39 -36.51 3.50
N PHE A 896 3.44 -35.19 3.27
CA PHE A 896 3.20 -34.19 4.31
C PHE A 896 1.77 -34.26 4.87
N TYR A 897 0.77 -34.53 4.04
CA TYR A 897 -0.64 -34.67 4.43
C TYR A 897 -1.03 -36.05 4.97
N GLY A 898 -0.12 -37.04 4.98
CA GLY A 898 -0.46 -38.43 5.34
C GLY A 898 -1.38 -39.12 4.33
N LEU A 899 -1.33 -38.72 3.05
CA LEU A 899 -2.05 -39.34 1.95
C LEU A 899 -1.18 -40.39 1.23
N SER A 900 -1.81 -41.29 0.47
CA SER A 900 -1.08 -42.24 -0.37
C SER A 900 -0.18 -41.53 -1.37
N THR A 901 1.10 -41.91 -1.40
CA THR A 901 2.12 -41.43 -2.35
C THR A 901 2.22 -42.29 -3.61
N SER A 902 1.48 -43.41 -3.67
CA SER A 902 1.55 -44.38 -4.77
C SER A 902 1.17 -43.74 -6.11
N GLY A 903 2.06 -43.87 -7.10
CA GLY A 903 1.87 -43.30 -8.45
C GLY A 903 2.07 -41.78 -8.55
N LEU A 904 2.45 -41.08 -7.48
CA LEU A 904 2.70 -39.64 -7.51
C LEU A 904 4.15 -39.32 -7.86
N GLY A 905 4.34 -38.30 -8.72
CA GLY A 905 5.63 -37.70 -9.04
C GLY A 905 5.77 -36.27 -8.48
N THR A 906 6.57 -35.43 -9.14
CA THR A 906 6.82 -34.04 -8.74
C THR A 906 5.66 -33.09 -9.03
N SER A 907 4.85 -33.37 -10.06
CA SER A 907 3.62 -32.63 -10.37
C SER A 907 2.45 -33.09 -9.50
N VAL A 908 1.55 -32.16 -9.15
CA VAL A 908 0.34 -32.49 -8.38
C VAL A 908 -0.64 -33.32 -9.22
N SER A 909 -1.26 -34.33 -8.62
CA SER A 909 -2.31 -35.17 -9.21
C SER A 909 -3.48 -35.31 -8.23
N LYS A 910 -4.65 -35.72 -8.74
CA LYS A 910 -5.87 -35.86 -7.93
C LYS A 910 -5.76 -37.04 -6.97
N VAL A 911 -5.93 -36.80 -5.66
CA VAL A 911 -5.77 -37.79 -4.58
C VAL A 911 -6.98 -37.73 -3.65
N THR A 912 -7.61 -38.88 -3.38
CA THR A 912 -8.74 -39.01 -2.45
C THR A 912 -8.36 -38.64 -1.01
N THR A 913 -9.26 -37.97 -0.29
CA THR A 913 -9.04 -37.56 1.10
C THR A 913 -10.35 -37.42 1.89
N THR A 914 -10.32 -37.84 3.16
CA THR A 914 -11.46 -37.76 4.08
C THR A 914 -11.52 -36.40 4.78
N ASN A 915 -10.39 -35.86 5.24
CA ASN A 915 -10.35 -34.79 6.25
C ASN A 915 -10.10 -33.38 5.66
N ARG A 916 -9.84 -33.25 4.36
CA ARG A 916 -9.77 -31.97 3.64
C ARG A 916 -10.56 -32.04 2.33
N GLY A 917 -10.68 -30.92 1.62
CA GLY A 917 -11.40 -30.80 0.35
C GLY A 917 -11.82 -29.35 0.07
N GLY A 918 -11.84 -28.94 -1.20
CA GLY A 918 -12.05 -27.56 -1.61
C GLY A 918 -10.91 -26.60 -1.23
N LEU A 919 -10.99 -25.37 -1.73
CA LEU A 919 -10.01 -24.30 -1.46
C LEU A 919 -9.97 -23.90 0.01
N ILE A 920 -11.11 -23.94 0.70
CA ILE A 920 -11.25 -23.54 2.10
C ILE A 920 -10.49 -24.45 3.08
N ALA A 921 -10.25 -25.71 2.72
CA ALA A 921 -9.43 -26.66 3.48
C ALA A 921 -8.08 -26.98 2.80
N SER A 922 -7.68 -26.19 1.79
CA SER A 922 -6.36 -26.31 1.16
C SER A 922 -5.24 -25.89 2.12
N GLY A 923 -4.04 -26.45 1.95
CA GLY A 923 -2.89 -26.06 2.75
C GLY A 923 -2.52 -24.60 2.54
N ALA A 924 -2.63 -24.10 1.31
CA ALA A 924 -2.36 -22.72 0.98
C ALA A 924 -3.26 -21.74 1.76
N PHE A 925 -4.57 -21.95 1.77
CA PHE A 925 -5.49 -21.10 2.55
C PHE A 925 -5.21 -21.19 4.05
N MET A 926 -5.03 -22.41 4.57
CA MET A 926 -4.86 -22.66 6.00
C MET A 926 -3.56 -22.12 6.58
N ALA A 927 -2.46 -22.30 5.84
CA ALA A 927 -1.16 -21.83 6.25
C ALA A 927 -1.05 -20.31 6.06
N ARG A 928 -1.50 -19.75 4.92
CA ARG A 928 -1.45 -18.29 4.69
C ARG A 928 -2.20 -17.49 5.77
N ASN A 929 -3.34 -18.00 6.22
CA ASN A 929 -4.16 -17.38 7.26
C ASN A 929 -3.80 -17.93 8.65
N ALA A 930 -2.51 -17.86 9.01
CA ALA A 930 -1.96 -18.26 10.31
C ALA A 930 -0.78 -17.37 10.73
N HIS A 931 -0.44 -17.38 12.02
CA HIS A 931 0.76 -16.70 12.54
C HIS A 931 1.99 -17.63 12.51
N PHE A 932 3.18 -17.06 12.75
CA PHE A 932 4.48 -17.76 12.68
C PHE A 932 4.52 -19.09 13.45
N ALA A 933 3.93 -19.14 14.65
CA ALA A 933 3.95 -20.30 15.55
C ALA A 933 2.56 -20.80 15.99
N LYS A 934 1.46 -20.19 15.54
CA LYS A 934 0.09 -20.51 16.01
C LYS A 934 -0.99 -20.19 14.98
N THR A 935 -2.19 -20.73 15.17
CA THR A 935 -3.33 -20.52 14.27
C THR A 935 -3.86 -19.09 14.40
N ALA A 936 -4.63 -18.64 13.40
CA ALA A 936 -5.25 -17.32 13.39
C ALA A 936 -6.75 -17.43 13.02
N PRO A 937 -7.61 -17.94 13.92
CA PRO A 937 -9.04 -18.14 13.64
C PRO A 937 -9.74 -16.85 13.18
N ILE A 938 -9.33 -15.68 13.70
CA ILE A 938 -9.80 -14.36 13.25
C ILE A 938 -9.48 -14.15 11.76
N LEU A 939 -8.23 -14.39 11.33
CA LEU A 939 -7.84 -14.22 9.93
C LEU A 939 -8.57 -15.21 9.02
N ARG A 940 -8.71 -16.48 9.43
CA ARG A 940 -9.46 -17.51 8.69
C ARG A 940 -10.94 -17.13 8.52
N ALA A 941 -11.59 -16.61 9.55
CA ALA A 941 -12.97 -16.11 9.48
C ALA A 941 -13.12 -14.91 8.54
N VAL A 942 -12.30 -13.88 8.74
CA VAL A 942 -12.35 -12.63 7.95
C VAL A 942 -12.04 -12.91 6.48
N ARG A 943 -11.02 -13.76 6.20
CA ARG A 943 -10.70 -14.19 4.83
C ARG A 943 -11.82 -15.02 4.22
N THR A 944 -12.45 -15.94 4.97
CA THR A 944 -13.60 -16.72 4.47
C THR A 944 -14.75 -15.80 4.05
N ARG A 945 -15.12 -14.84 4.89
CA ARG A 945 -16.18 -13.87 4.58
C ARG A 945 -15.85 -12.98 3.38
N ARG A 946 -14.63 -12.44 3.32
CA ARG A 946 -14.20 -11.53 2.24
C ARG A 946 -13.96 -12.26 0.90
N SER A 947 -13.31 -13.42 0.90
CA SER A 947 -12.98 -14.17 -0.33
C SER A 947 -14.11 -15.06 -0.84
N PHE A 948 -14.76 -15.86 0.00
CA PHE A 948 -15.72 -16.87 -0.47
C PHE A 948 -17.17 -16.38 -0.42
N LEU A 949 -17.50 -15.42 0.44
CA LEU A 949 -18.85 -14.86 0.58
C LEU A 949 -18.97 -13.39 0.11
N CYS A 950 -17.86 -12.68 -0.16
CA CYS A 950 -17.82 -11.27 -0.56
C CYS A 950 -18.51 -10.30 0.42
N HIS A 951 -18.72 -10.73 1.66
CA HIS A 951 -19.36 -9.93 2.70
C HIS A 951 -18.55 -8.67 3.02
N ASP A 952 -19.24 -7.59 3.39
CA ASP A 952 -18.56 -6.52 4.11
C ASP A 952 -18.16 -7.01 5.49
N VAL A 953 -16.89 -6.84 5.80
CA VAL A 953 -16.35 -7.02 7.15
C VAL A 953 -15.50 -5.79 7.37
N PRO A 954 -15.87 -4.87 8.27
CA PRO A 954 -15.10 -3.66 8.51
C PRO A 954 -13.69 -4.00 8.99
N ASN A 955 -12.76 -3.07 8.73
CA ASN A 955 -11.42 -3.18 9.29
C ASN A 955 -11.47 -3.07 10.83
N PRO A 956 -10.52 -3.68 11.55
CA PRO A 956 -10.46 -3.53 13.00
C PRO A 956 -10.27 -2.05 13.35
N PRO A 957 -11.03 -1.51 14.32
CA PRO A 957 -10.95 -0.09 14.66
C PRO A 957 -9.56 0.27 15.19
N THR A 958 -9.07 1.44 14.81
CA THR A 958 -7.71 1.94 15.10
C THR A 958 -7.76 3.07 16.15
N GLY A 959 -6.64 3.31 16.83
CA GLY A 959 -6.49 4.43 17.77
C GLY A 959 -5.90 4.03 19.12
N VAL A 960 -5.18 4.97 19.75
CA VAL A 960 -4.34 4.74 20.94
C VAL A 960 -5.10 4.09 22.10
N ALA A 961 -6.33 4.52 22.37
CA ALA A 961 -7.16 3.94 23.44
C ALA A 961 -7.54 2.45 23.18
N LEU A 962 -7.69 2.06 21.91
CA LEU A 962 -7.95 0.67 21.52
C LEU A 962 -6.68 -0.17 21.54
N ASP A 963 -5.53 0.43 21.24
CA ASP A 963 -4.22 -0.25 21.34
C ASP A 963 -3.82 -0.47 22.82
N GLN A 964 -4.13 0.47 23.71
CA GLN A 964 -4.00 0.26 25.15
C GLN A 964 -4.94 -0.86 25.64
N LEU A 965 -6.22 -0.82 25.25
CA LEU A 965 -7.18 -1.88 25.60
C LEU A 965 -6.71 -3.28 25.13
N ARG A 966 -6.12 -3.38 23.94
CA ARG A 966 -5.52 -4.62 23.42
C ARG A 966 -4.34 -5.08 24.28
N ALA A 967 -3.47 -4.17 24.70
CA ALA A 967 -2.34 -4.48 25.57
C ALA A 967 -2.80 -4.94 26.96
N ASP A 968 -3.79 -4.27 27.55
CA ASP A 968 -4.37 -4.62 28.85
C ASP A 968 -5.01 -6.01 28.82
N GLN A 969 -5.79 -6.31 27.77
CA GLN A 969 -6.37 -7.66 27.60
C GLN A 969 -5.30 -8.72 27.36
N ALA A 970 -4.22 -8.42 26.63
CA ALA A 970 -3.10 -9.34 26.46
C ALA A 970 -2.39 -9.65 27.79
N ALA A 971 -2.13 -8.63 28.62
CA ALA A 971 -1.54 -8.81 29.95
C ALA A 971 -2.46 -9.61 30.89
N ALA A 972 -3.76 -9.31 30.90
CA ALA A 972 -4.74 -10.05 31.68
C ALA A 972 -4.88 -11.52 31.23
N PHE A 973 -4.80 -11.79 29.92
CA PHE A 973 -4.80 -13.14 29.39
C PHE A 973 -3.54 -13.92 29.77
N GLU A 974 -2.36 -13.32 29.70
CA GLU A 974 -1.11 -13.98 30.11
C GLU A 974 -1.11 -14.32 31.62
N ALA A 975 -1.67 -13.46 32.46
CA ALA A 975 -1.89 -13.74 33.88
C ALA A 975 -2.86 -14.93 34.10
N LEU A 976 -3.98 -14.95 33.38
CA LEU A 976 -4.96 -16.06 33.43
C LEU A 976 -4.35 -17.38 32.93
N LYS A 977 -3.65 -17.36 31.80
CA LYS A 977 -2.96 -18.53 31.24
C LYS A 977 -1.92 -19.07 32.22
N THR A 978 -1.17 -18.19 32.88
CA THR A 978 -0.20 -18.57 33.92
C THR A 978 -0.88 -19.26 35.11
N SER A 979 -2.02 -18.73 35.59
CA SER A 979 -2.77 -19.37 36.69
C SER A 979 -3.45 -20.70 36.30
N GLN A 980 -3.63 -20.96 35.01
CA GLN A 980 -4.17 -22.20 34.44
C GLN A 980 -3.09 -23.19 33.97
N GLY A 981 -1.86 -23.08 34.46
CA GLY A 981 -0.77 -24.03 34.16
C GLY A 981 0.05 -23.70 32.91
N GLY A 982 -0.06 -22.48 32.38
CA GLY A 982 0.81 -21.94 31.34
C GLY A 982 0.37 -22.17 29.89
N PHE A 983 -0.68 -22.96 29.65
CA PHE A 983 -1.15 -23.33 28.32
C PHE A 983 -2.58 -22.86 28.06
N ALA A 984 -2.84 -22.44 26.81
CA ALA A 984 -4.18 -22.15 26.33
C ALA A 984 -4.26 -22.39 24.82
N THR A 985 -5.45 -22.75 24.34
CA THR A 985 -5.74 -22.85 22.89
C THR A 985 -5.88 -21.45 22.29
N ALA A 986 -5.65 -21.33 20.98
CA ALA A 986 -5.91 -20.07 20.27
C ALA A 986 -7.40 -19.66 20.35
N ARG A 987 -8.34 -20.62 20.45
CA ARG A 987 -9.77 -20.35 20.72
C ARG A 987 -9.94 -19.57 22.03
N GLN A 988 -9.36 -20.06 23.13
CA GLN A 988 -9.44 -19.39 24.45
C GLN A 988 -8.77 -18.02 24.42
N GLU A 989 -7.58 -17.91 23.82
CA GLU A 989 -6.87 -16.64 23.66
C GLU A 989 -7.72 -15.61 22.91
N TYR A 990 -8.13 -15.89 21.66
CA TYR A 990 -8.85 -14.91 20.87
C TYR A 990 -10.26 -14.62 21.40
N HIS A 991 -10.91 -15.56 22.10
CA HIS A 991 -12.17 -15.28 22.78
C HIS A 991 -11.96 -14.23 23.88
N PHE A 992 -10.97 -14.43 24.76
CA PHE A 992 -10.65 -13.51 25.85
C PHE A 992 -10.19 -12.14 25.33
N LEU A 993 -9.21 -12.11 24.40
CA LEU A 993 -8.68 -10.85 23.86
C LEU A 993 -9.73 -9.98 23.15
N THR A 994 -10.88 -10.54 22.80
CA THR A 994 -11.95 -9.83 22.08
C THR A 994 -13.29 -9.78 22.83
N SER A 995 -13.33 -10.20 24.10
CA SER A 995 -14.52 -10.14 24.97
C SER A 995 -14.79 -8.75 25.57
N VAL A 996 -14.07 -7.71 25.13
CA VAL A 996 -14.26 -6.31 25.54
C VAL A 996 -14.90 -5.45 24.45
N SER A 997 -15.62 -4.40 24.85
CA SER A 997 -16.15 -3.39 23.91
C SER A 997 -15.02 -2.49 23.40
N PRO A 998 -14.97 -2.11 22.11
CA PRO A 998 -15.95 -2.39 21.05
C PRO A 998 -15.70 -3.69 20.26
N CYS A 999 -14.67 -4.49 20.60
CA CYS A 999 -14.31 -5.71 19.88
C CYS A 999 -15.46 -6.73 19.85
N THR A 1000 -16.18 -6.90 20.96
CA THR A 1000 -17.33 -7.81 21.09
C THR A 1000 -18.38 -7.63 19.99
N ASN A 1001 -18.63 -6.39 19.54
CA ASN A 1001 -19.64 -6.07 18.52
C ASN A 1001 -19.46 -6.89 17.24
N CYS A 1002 -18.21 -7.09 16.83
CA CYS A 1002 -17.86 -7.91 15.67
C CYS A 1002 -17.52 -9.36 16.08
N HIS A 1003 -16.78 -9.52 17.17
CA HIS A 1003 -16.20 -10.82 17.51
C HIS A 1003 -17.21 -11.83 18.03
N LEU A 1004 -18.28 -11.41 18.72
CA LEU A 1004 -19.26 -12.32 19.34
C LEU A 1004 -20.09 -13.12 18.33
N LYS A 1005 -20.42 -12.55 17.15
CA LYS A 1005 -21.23 -13.21 16.12
C LYS A 1005 -20.57 -13.27 14.74
N MET A 1006 -19.97 -12.17 14.28
CA MET A 1006 -19.45 -12.12 12.90
C MET A 1006 -18.14 -12.90 12.75
N ILE A 1007 -17.22 -12.82 13.73
CA ILE A 1007 -15.84 -13.32 13.54
C ILE A 1007 -15.56 -14.64 14.28
N ASN A 1008 -15.65 -14.66 15.61
CA ASN A 1008 -15.10 -15.78 16.39
C ASN A 1008 -15.83 -17.11 16.17
N PRO A 1009 -17.18 -17.19 16.16
CA PRO A 1009 -17.88 -18.48 15.98
C PRO A 1009 -17.57 -19.15 14.64
N LEU A 1010 -17.35 -18.37 13.58
CA LEU A 1010 -16.86 -18.86 12.29
C LEU A 1010 -15.38 -19.27 12.37
N GLY A 1011 -14.54 -18.41 12.94
CA GLY A 1011 -13.09 -18.61 13.03
C GLY A 1011 -12.68 -19.85 13.83
N PHE A 1012 -13.39 -20.09 14.93
CA PHE A 1012 -13.17 -21.21 15.84
C PHE A 1012 -13.52 -22.57 15.22
N GLY A 1013 -14.31 -22.57 14.14
CA GLY A 1013 -14.57 -23.74 13.32
C GLY A 1013 -13.37 -24.19 12.47
N PHE A 1014 -12.34 -23.36 12.31
CA PHE A 1014 -11.09 -23.70 11.59
C PHE A 1014 -9.95 -24.19 12.49
N GLU A 1015 -10.20 -24.34 13.79
CA GLU A 1015 -9.18 -24.82 14.73
C GLU A 1015 -8.89 -26.33 14.57
N ASP A 1016 -9.67 -27.04 13.77
CA ASP A 1016 -9.40 -28.40 13.30
C ASP A 1016 -8.18 -28.50 12.36
N PHE A 1017 -7.59 -27.37 11.94
CA PHE A 1017 -6.33 -27.31 11.18
C PHE A 1017 -5.22 -26.54 11.92
N SER A 1018 -4.00 -27.09 11.87
CA SER A 1018 -2.78 -26.47 12.40
C SER A 1018 -2.32 -25.23 11.61
N PRO A 1019 -1.29 -24.49 12.07
CA PRO A 1019 -0.74 -23.30 11.37
C PRO A 1019 -0.05 -23.61 10.03
N ILE A 1020 0.16 -24.90 9.74
CA ILE A 1020 0.79 -25.43 8.53
C ILE A 1020 -0.17 -26.28 7.68
N GLY A 1021 -1.49 -26.18 7.93
CA GLY A 1021 -2.51 -26.83 7.09
C GLY A 1021 -2.64 -28.35 7.26
N LEU A 1022 -2.25 -28.90 8.42
CA LEU A 1022 -2.51 -30.30 8.79
C LEU A 1022 -3.74 -30.40 9.70
N PRO A 1023 -4.68 -31.33 9.44
CA PRO A 1023 -5.77 -31.63 10.37
C PRO A 1023 -5.25 -32.04 11.75
N ARG A 1024 -5.96 -31.63 12.81
CA ARG A 1024 -5.60 -31.91 14.21
C ARG A 1024 -6.84 -32.01 15.09
N THR A 1025 -6.75 -32.82 16.14
CA THR A 1025 -7.75 -32.90 17.23
C THR A 1025 -7.24 -32.30 18.55
N ARG A 1026 -5.93 -32.03 18.62
CA ARG A 1026 -5.26 -31.30 19.70
C ARG A 1026 -4.36 -30.19 19.12
N ASP A 1027 -4.16 -29.11 19.87
CA ASP A 1027 -3.15 -28.11 19.52
C ASP A 1027 -1.74 -28.60 19.87
N ASP A 1028 -0.72 -27.82 19.52
CA ASP A 1028 0.68 -28.21 19.79
C ASP A 1028 1.09 -27.99 21.28
N ASN A 1029 0.17 -27.54 22.14
CA ASN A 1029 0.26 -27.62 23.60
C ASN A 1029 -0.41 -28.91 24.15
N ASN A 1030 -0.83 -29.82 23.25
CA ASN A 1030 -1.58 -31.03 23.55
C ASN A 1030 -2.98 -30.79 24.18
N LEU A 1031 -3.52 -29.57 24.09
CA LEU A 1031 -4.89 -29.25 24.52
C LEU A 1031 -5.89 -29.70 23.46
N SER A 1032 -7.07 -30.15 23.90
CA SER A 1032 -8.15 -30.52 22.97
C SER A 1032 -8.61 -29.30 22.16
N VAL A 1033 -8.62 -29.42 20.83
CA VAL A 1033 -9.35 -28.48 19.95
C VAL A 1033 -10.69 -29.04 19.48
N ALA A 1034 -11.04 -30.25 19.92
CA ALA A 1034 -12.38 -30.79 19.72
C ALA A 1034 -13.43 -29.91 20.44
N PHE A 1035 -14.54 -29.69 19.74
CA PHE A 1035 -15.68 -28.88 20.17
C PHE A 1035 -16.30 -29.48 21.44
N GLN A 1036 -16.16 -28.82 22.59
CA GLN A 1036 -16.83 -29.25 23.83
C GLN A 1036 -18.19 -28.54 24.04
N ASP A 1037 -18.32 -27.26 23.64
CA ASP A 1037 -19.52 -26.47 23.96
C ASP A 1037 -20.18 -25.74 22.78
N ASP A 1038 -19.52 -25.63 21.61
CA ASP A 1038 -20.09 -25.02 20.39
C ASP A 1038 -19.39 -25.52 19.12
N ASP A 1039 -20.20 -26.02 18.17
CA ASP A 1039 -19.84 -26.16 16.75
C ASP A 1039 -19.43 -24.81 16.16
N GLY A 1040 -18.72 -24.83 15.03
CA GLY A 1040 -18.52 -23.60 14.26
C GLY A 1040 -19.87 -23.03 13.83
N THR A 1041 -20.06 -21.71 13.94
CA THR A 1041 -21.31 -21.06 13.52
C THR A 1041 -21.05 -19.87 12.60
N LEU A 1042 -21.61 -19.93 11.39
CA LEU A 1042 -21.67 -18.80 10.47
C LEU A 1042 -22.97 -18.03 10.73
N TYR A 1043 -22.92 -16.99 11.57
CA TYR A 1043 -23.99 -15.99 11.65
C TYR A 1043 -23.91 -15.06 10.44
N GLY A 1044 -25.05 -14.71 9.83
CA GLY A 1044 -25.05 -13.90 8.62
C GLY A 1044 -24.59 -14.71 7.40
N VAL A 1045 -25.53 -15.19 6.59
CA VAL A 1045 -25.26 -16.12 5.47
C VAL A 1045 -25.14 -15.41 4.12
N ASN A 1046 -26.03 -14.45 3.84
CA ASN A 1046 -26.06 -13.62 2.64
C ASN A 1046 -25.44 -12.22 2.86
N SER A 1047 -25.51 -11.74 4.11
CA SER A 1047 -24.78 -10.57 4.64
C SER A 1047 -24.39 -10.87 6.08
N VAL A 1048 -23.60 -10.01 6.74
CA VAL A 1048 -23.15 -10.25 8.13
C VAL A 1048 -24.24 -10.07 9.20
N ASP A 1049 -25.40 -9.55 8.79
CA ASP A 1049 -26.48 -9.04 9.63
C ASP A 1049 -27.88 -9.56 9.23
N ASP A 1050 -27.99 -10.48 8.26
CA ASP A 1050 -29.27 -11.01 7.74
C ASP A 1050 -30.11 -11.86 8.73
N GLY A 1051 -29.62 -12.05 9.96
CA GLY A 1051 -30.26 -12.85 11.01
C GLY A 1051 -30.22 -14.37 10.80
N LYS A 1052 -29.70 -14.87 9.67
CA LYS A 1052 -29.57 -16.31 9.38
C LYS A 1052 -28.33 -16.88 10.08
N SER A 1053 -28.30 -18.20 10.23
CA SER A 1053 -27.09 -18.89 10.69
C SER A 1053 -26.97 -20.31 10.13
N LEU A 1054 -25.74 -20.82 10.06
CA LEU A 1054 -25.42 -22.23 9.76
C LEU A 1054 -24.43 -22.75 10.80
N THR A 1055 -24.77 -23.84 11.49
CA THR A 1055 -23.86 -24.58 12.38
C THR A 1055 -23.11 -25.67 11.59
N PHE A 1056 -21.85 -25.90 11.94
CA PHE A 1056 -20.95 -26.79 11.21
C PHE A 1056 -19.83 -27.41 12.08
N ALA A 1057 -19.54 -28.67 11.83
CA ALA A 1057 -18.52 -29.45 12.53
C ALA A 1057 -17.16 -29.41 11.81
N GLY A 1058 -16.40 -28.33 12.02
CA GLY A 1058 -15.06 -28.14 11.44
C GLY A 1058 -15.04 -27.64 9.99
N THR A 1059 -13.85 -27.40 9.46
CA THR A 1059 -13.61 -26.72 8.18
C THR A 1059 -14.32 -27.42 7.01
N LYS A 1060 -14.22 -28.75 6.93
CA LYS A 1060 -14.80 -29.49 5.79
C LYS A 1060 -16.33 -29.49 5.82
N ASP A 1061 -16.93 -29.54 7.01
CA ASP A 1061 -18.38 -29.44 7.15
C ASP A 1061 -18.88 -28.03 6.86
N LEU A 1062 -18.14 -26.95 7.18
CA LEU A 1062 -18.50 -25.59 6.73
C LEU A 1062 -18.73 -25.52 5.21
N GLY A 1063 -17.81 -26.09 4.44
CA GLY A 1063 -17.95 -26.18 2.98
C GLY A 1063 -19.17 -27.00 2.56
N ALA A 1064 -19.45 -28.11 3.24
CA ALA A 1064 -20.62 -28.94 2.99
C ALA A 1064 -21.94 -28.23 3.33
N LYS A 1065 -22.04 -27.55 4.48
CA LYS A 1065 -23.22 -26.80 4.94
C LYS A 1065 -23.52 -25.61 4.04
N LEU A 1066 -22.49 -24.87 3.62
CA LEU A 1066 -22.64 -23.79 2.65
C LEU A 1066 -23.17 -24.30 1.30
N VAL A 1067 -22.67 -25.43 0.79
CA VAL A 1067 -23.13 -26.02 -0.48
C VAL A 1067 -24.53 -26.66 -0.36
N ALA A 1068 -24.88 -27.23 0.80
CA ALA A 1068 -26.19 -27.82 1.05
C ALA A 1068 -27.30 -26.78 1.33
N SER A 1069 -26.93 -25.59 1.83
CA SER A 1069 -27.86 -24.49 2.07
C SER A 1069 -28.18 -23.73 0.79
N THR A 1070 -29.47 -23.52 0.50
CA THR A 1070 -29.93 -22.71 -0.64
C THR A 1070 -29.34 -21.31 -0.63
N ASP A 1071 -29.34 -20.65 0.52
CA ASP A 1071 -28.75 -19.32 0.73
C ASP A 1071 -27.23 -19.37 0.56
N GLY A 1072 -26.56 -20.27 1.30
CA GLY A 1072 -25.09 -20.40 1.28
C GLY A 1072 -24.55 -20.67 -0.12
N PHE A 1073 -25.18 -21.57 -0.88
CA PHE A 1073 -24.72 -21.93 -2.21
C PHE A 1073 -25.02 -20.84 -3.24
N ALA A 1074 -26.11 -20.07 -3.05
CA ALA A 1074 -26.36 -18.87 -3.82
C ALA A 1074 -25.30 -17.78 -3.55
N GLN A 1075 -24.91 -17.56 -2.29
CA GLN A 1075 -23.89 -16.59 -1.92
C GLN A 1075 -22.49 -16.97 -2.44
N LEU A 1076 -22.12 -18.25 -2.32
CA LEU A 1076 -20.87 -18.78 -2.91
C LEU A 1076 -20.82 -18.55 -4.43
N ARG A 1077 -21.93 -18.82 -5.14
CA ARG A 1077 -22.05 -18.58 -6.58
C ARG A 1077 -21.97 -17.09 -6.93
N ALA A 1078 -22.65 -16.22 -6.19
CA ALA A 1078 -22.63 -14.78 -6.42
C ALA A 1078 -21.22 -14.20 -6.23
N CYS A 1079 -20.55 -14.54 -5.13
CA CYS A 1079 -19.19 -14.06 -4.86
C CYS A 1079 -18.16 -14.62 -5.85
N PHE A 1080 -18.29 -15.88 -6.27
CA PHE A 1080 -17.45 -16.45 -7.33
C PHE A 1080 -17.59 -15.66 -8.64
N ILE A 1081 -18.82 -15.30 -9.03
CA ILE A 1081 -19.09 -14.51 -10.24
C ILE A 1081 -18.55 -13.09 -10.11
N GLU A 1082 -18.75 -12.41 -8.97
CA GLU A 1082 -18.23 -11.06 -8.76
C GLU A 1082 -16.70 -11.00 -8.86
N ASN A 1083 -15.99 -12.00 -8.33
CA ASN A 1083 -14.53 -12.06 -8.46
C ASN A 1083 -14.09 -12.31 -9.93
N ASN A 1084 -14.77 -13.18 -10.68
CA ASN A 1084 -14.47 -13.40 -12.11
C ASN A 1084 -14.82 -12.17 -12.97
N TYR A 1085 -15.91 -11.46 -12.66
CA TYR A 1085 -16.25 -10.18 -13.28
C TYR A 1085 -15.15 -9.14 -13.02
N ARG A 1086 -14.68 -9.02 -11.76
CA ARG A 1086 -13.58 -8.12 -11.39
C ARG A 1086 -12.28 -8.45 -12.11
N MET A 1087 -11.98 -9.74 -12.35
CA MET A 1087 -10.85 -10.18 -13.16
C MET A 1087 -10.93 -9.68 -14.61
N ALA A 1088 -12.11 -9.78 -15.24
CA ALA A 1088 -12.29 -9.39 -16.64
C ALA A 1088 -12.32 -7.86 -16.85
N PHE A 1089 -13.05 -7.14 -16.00
CA PHE A 1089 -13.27 -5.69 -16.16
C PHE A 1089 -12.31 -4.81 -15.35
N GLY A 1090 -11.53 -5.37 -14.42
CA GLY A 1090 -10.65 -4.59 -13.54
C GLY A 1090 -11.41 -3.62 -12.61
N THR A 1091 -12.68 -3.92 -12.31
CA THR A 1091 -13.52 -3.13 -11.39
C THR A 1091 -14.60 -4.04 -10.77
N GLY A 1092 -15.09 -3.69 -9.58
CA GLY A 1092 -16.17 -4.43 -8.91
C GLY A 1092 -17.56 -4.07 -9.42
N VAL A 1093 -18.60 -4.62 -8.78
CA VAL A 1093 -20.00 -4.25 -9.07
C VAL A 1093 -20.34 -2.88 -8.49
N ASN A 1094 -20.03 -2.68 -7.20
CA ASN A 1094 -20.43 -1.47 -6.45
C ASN A 1094 -19.26 -0.48 -6.25
N TYR A 1095 -18.03 -1.00 -6.19
CA TYR A 1095 -16.83 -0.25 -5.81
C TYR A 1095 -15.71 -0.50 -6.81
N PHE A 1096 -14.88 0.51 -7.03
CA PHE A 1096 -13.63 0.36 -7.78
C PHE A 1096 -12.62 -0.44 -6.94
N ASP A 1097 -12.36 0.00 -5.70
CA ASP A 1097 -11.56 -0.70 -4.69
C ASP A 1097 -12.26 -0.68 -3.32
N ARG A 1098 -12.00 -1.71 -2.52
CA ARG A 1098 -12.57 -1.99 -1.18
C ARG A 1098 -11.47 -2.55 -0.27
N ASN A 1099 -10.31 -1.89 -0.27
CA ASN A 1099 -9.03 -2.29 0.32
C ASN A 1099 -9.14 -3.35 1.45
N LEU A 1100 -8.88 -4.61 1.10
CA LEU A 1100 -9.02 -5.75 2.03
C LEU A 1100 -7.82 -5.91 2.99
N THR A 1101 -6.86 -4.98 2.97
CA THR A 1101 -5.54 -5.12 3.60
C THR A 1101 -5.03 -3.89 4.38
N GLY A 1102 -5.63 -2.71 4.23
CA GLY A 1102 -5.28 -1.47 4.93
C GLY A 1102 -6.44 -0.94 5.79
N SER A 1103 -6.14 -0.10 6.79
CA SER A 1103 -7.10 0.19 7.88
C SER A 1103 -8.20 1.22 7.56
N ASP A 1104 -7.94 2.24 6.74
CA ASP A 1104 -8.76 3.48 6.77
C ASP A 1104 -9.35 3.96 5.42
N ASP A 1105 -9.09 3.30 4.29
CA ASP A 1105 -9.71 3.68 3.02
C ASP A 1105 -11.16 3.20 2.93
N LYS A 1106 -12.10 4.16 2.92
CA LYS A 1106 -13.49 3.90 2.54
C LYS A 1106 -13.51 3.43 1.08
N PRO A 1107 -14.25 2.35 0.74
CA PRO A 1107 -14.33 1.85 -0.62
C PRO A 1107 -14.77 2.94 -1.60
N ILE A 1108 -14.04 3.13 -2.70
CA ILE A 1108 -14.38 4.16 -3.70
C ILE A 1108 -15.61 3.67 -4.48
N PRO A 1109 -16.80 4.28 -4.33
CA PRO A 1109 -18.00 3.83 -5.02
C PRO A 1109 -17.90 4.15 -6.51
N LEU A 1110 -18.42 3.26 -7.35
CA LEU A 1110 -18.65 3.60 -8.76
C LEU A 1110 -19.84 4.57 -8.90
N PRO A 1111 -19.95 5.33 -10.00
CA PRO A 1111 -21.16 6.10 -10.29
C PRO A 1111 -22.40 5.20 -10.28
N ALA A 1112 -23.53 5.67 -9.73
CA ALA A 1112 -24.73 4.84 -9.53
C ALA A 1112 -25.25 4.18 -10.82
N ALA A 1113 -25.14 4.88 -11.96
CA ALA A 1113 -25.48 4.34 -13.28
C ALA A 1113 -24.57 3.17 -13.71
N GLN A 1114 -23.29 3.19 -13.33
CA GLN A 1114 -22.36 2.09 -13.57
C GLN A 1114 -22.61 0.93 -12.60
N GLN A 1115 -22.88 1.20 -11.31
CA GLN A 1115 -23.27 0.16 -10.34
C GLN A 1115 -24.49 -0.61 -10.84
N GLN A 1116 -25.52 0.10 -11.35
CA GLN A 1116 -26.72 -0.52 -11.91
C GLN A 1116 -26.43 -1.32 -13.19
N ALA A 1117 -25.55 -0.84 -14.07
CA ALA A 1117 -25.17 -1.60 -15.26
C ALA A 1117 -24.43 -2.90 -14.91
N ASN A 1118 -23.46 -2.82 -13.98
CA ASN A 1118 -22.68 -3.97 -13.54
C ASN A 1118 -23.55 -4.99 -12.78
N SER A 1119 -24.50 -4.53 -11.95
CA SER A 1119 -25.37 -5.41 -11.16
C SER A 1119 -26.35 -6.21 -12.03
N VAL A 1120 -26.90 -5.60 -13.09
CA VAL A 1120 -27.74 -6.28 -14.09
C VAL A 1120 -26.98 -7.43 -14.76
N GLU A 1121 -25.73 -7.21 -15.17
CA GLU A 1121 -24.94 -8.23 -15.85
C GLU A 1121 -24.46 -9.34 -14.93
N VAL A 1122 -24.03 -9.01 -13.71
CA VAL A 1122 -23.68 -10.03 -12.71
C VAL A 1122 -24.91 -10.85 -12.30
N ALA A 1123 -26.09 -10.24 -12.17
CA ALA A 1123 -27.33 -10.97 -11.96
C ALA A 1123 -27.66 -11.92 -13.14
N ALA A 1124 -27.47 -11.48 -14.38
CA ALA A 1124 -27.64 -12.33 -15.56
C ALA A 1124 -26.65 -13.52 -15.56
N LEU A 1125 -25.38 -13.30 -15.19
CA LEU A 1125 -24.41 -14.39 -15.05
C LEU A 1125 -24.79 -15.38 -13.92
N ILE A 1126 -25.30 -14.88 -12.79
CA ILE A 1126 -25.80 -15.73 -11.69
C ILE A 1126 -26.95 -16.61 -12.17
N GLN A 1127 -27.90 -16.06 -12.93
CA GLN A 1127 -29.01 -16.81 -13.52
C GLN A 1127 -28.52 -17.85 -14.54
N GLN A 1128 -27.64 -17.46 -15.48
CA GLN A 1128 -27.10 -18.38 -16.49
C GLN A 1128 -26.32 -19.52 -15.85
N MET A 1129 -25.48 -19.24 -14.84
CA MET A 1129 -24.76 -20.28 -14.12
C MET A 1129 -25.72 -21.21 -13.37
N ALA A 1130 -26.70 -20.67 -12.63
CA ALA A 1130 -27.68 -21.46 -11.89
C ALA A 1130 -28.53 -22.37 -12.81
N ALA A 1131 -28.99 -21.86 -13.95
CA ALA A 1131 -29.77 -22.62 -14.94
C ALA A 1131 -28.97 -23.73 -15.63
N ASN A 1132 -27.64 -23.59 -15.74
CA ASN A 1132 -26.75 -24.55 -16.40
C ASN A 1132 -25.96 -25.38 -15.38
N SER A 1133 -26.67 -26.01 -14.44
CA SER A 1133 -26.12 -26.91 -13.41
C SER A 1133 -24.97 -26.31 -12.58
N ASN A 1134 -24.96 -24.99 -12.37
CA ASN A 1134 -23.88 -24.23 -11.74
C ASN A 1134 -22.54 -24.31 -12.48
N SER A 1135 -22.53 -24.47 -13.80
CA SER A 1135 -21.29 -24.60 -14.59
C SER A 1135 -20.49 -23.28 -14.67
N PRO A 1136 -19.25 -23.23 -14.13
CA PRO A 1136 -18.37 -22.06 -14.27
C PRO A 1136 -17.96 -21.81 -15.71
N LYS A 1137 -17.83 -22.87 -16.52
CA LYS A 1137 -17.47 -22.79 -17.93
C LYS A 1137 -18.54 -22.06 -18.75
N VAL A 1138 -19.81 -22.35 -18.48
CA VAL A 1138 -20.94 -21.63 -19.10
C VAL A 1138 -21.02 -20.19 -18.62
N MET A 1139 -20.72 -19.92 -17.34
CA MET A 1139 -20.60 -18.56 -16.82
C MET A 1139 -19.52 -17.76 -17.57
N LEU A 1140 -18.32 -18.31 -17.75
CA LEU A 1140 -17.24 -17.67 -18.49
C LEU A 1140 -17.57 -17.45 -19.98
N GLN A 1141 -18.22 -18.42 -20.64
CA GLN A 1141 -18.73 -18.25 -22.01
C GLN A 1141 -19.71 -17.07 -22.11
N ASN A 1142 -20.63 -16.92 -21.15
CA ASN A 1142 -21.56 -15.80 -21.11
C ASN A 1142 -20.87 -14.47 -20.75
N LEU A 1143 -19.90 -14.46 -19.84
CA LEU A 1143 -19.13 -13.28 -19.39
C LEU A 1143 -18.51 -12.53 -20.57
N GLY A 1144 -17.85 -13.24 -21.49
CA GLY A 1144 -17.26 -12.62 -22.69
C GLY A 1144 -18.28 -12.14 -23.73
N SER A 1145 -19.56 -12.51 -23.59
CA SER A 1145 -20.64 -12.16 -24.53
C SER A 1145 -21.53 -10.99 -24.07
N LEU A 1146 -21.31 -10.48 -22.86
CA LEU A 1146 -22.07 -9.38 -22.25
C LEU A 1146 -22.06 -8.10 -23.12
N LYS A 1147 -23.10 -7.27 -22.98
CA LYS A 1147 -23.19 -6.00 -23.73
C LYS A 1147 -22.10 -5.02 -23.29
N SER A 1148 -21.73 -4.97 -22.01
CA SER A 1148 -20.61 -4.15 -21.52
C SER A 1148 -19.23 -4.57 -22.05
N VAL A 1149 -19.05 -5.81 -22.52
CA VAL A 1149 -17.81 -6.22 -23.20
C VAL A 1149 -17.68 -5.52 -24.54
N ARG A 1150 -18.80 -5.32 -25.27
CA ARG A 1150 -18.82 -4.66 -26.58
C ARG A 1150 -18.94 -3.14 -26.50
N TYR A 1151 -19.69 -2.63 -25.53
CA TYR A 1151 -20.10 -1.22 -25.46
C TYR A 1151 -19.48 -0.49 -24.27
N ARG A 1152 -19.13 0.78 -24.48
CA ARG A 1152 -18.49 1.65 -23.48
C ARG A 1152 -19.15 3.03 -23.40
N LYS A 1153 -18.95 3.70 -22.26
CA LYS A 1153 -19.26 5.12 -22.02
C LYS A 1153 -18.16 5.77 -21.20
N ASP A 1154 -18.07 7.09 -21.26
CA ASP A 1154 -17.43 7.91 -20.23
C ASP A 1154 -18.44 8.07 -19.07
N PHE A 1155 -18.05 7.71 -17.84
CA PHE A 1155 -18.89 7.72 -16.63
C PHE A 1155 -18.53 8.81 -15.61
#